data_AF-A0A1I0KP51-F1
#
_entry.id   AF-A0A1I0KP51-F1
#
_cell.length_a   1.000
_cell.length_b   1.000
_cell.length_c   1.000
_cell.angle_alpha   90.00
_cell.angle_beta   90.00
_cell.angle_gamma   90.00
#
_symmetry.space_group_name_H-M   'P 1'
#
loop_
_entity.id
_entity.type
_entity.pdbx_description
1 polymer ?
#
loop_
_entity_poly.entity_id
_entity_poly.type
_entity_poly.pdbx_seq_one_letter_code
_entity_poly.pdbx_strand_id
1 'polypeptide(L)'
;MKKTRSRLGVVPLLVAAGLLFTSLLSGSAAPVARAAGTTYYVDAAAGSDSAAGTSETAAWKTLGKVNGVTFSPGDRILLKAGGVWSDQYLDLKGSGTASSPITVDKYGSGAKPLIHFGNTSVGGEGFGVRLRNVSYWEINNLEITSGQQATDMRRHGVLVVGEGSGAGSFKHIYIKNLDIHDVFGTDRRTGGINFHARGTTATAAESTWDDVLIENNTVINVADTGIQTMTDAFSNSAWTHKLDAFTNVVIRGNYVEKIHRDGILVRAAVSPLIEYNTTNAIGKACDVNTGVVSYLDPIAVVAAQWAYYTTGAIFQYNEAFDTRKLEGDGQPWDFDVEVNSSIYQYNYSHNNQGGTLLVMNDTDDNIFRYNISNNDLDGNGAFNLINGGGNLYIYNNVIYRTGTQNRALTHASSTGMAYYTNNIFYNGAGGQYTNSPRMTYDHNSFYGLNASVANDPSKIVGDPKFVSPGTALSRATADGFKLQTASPLMNAGVAVAGNGGKDFSGNTLYFGAPDIGAFEYQSAIPQPVTIFADDFEDNSFSDWTVSGGTWSLAADGSLTLTQSATSVEALAYAGNASWTNYTCSARLKLLNASGNAGLILRYADNNNYYMFRLNDANDKAELYKKSAGTLTLVSSASVAVTANQWAEVKAAVSGGTITGSVNGAQLLQWTDPAPIAAGKIGIRMHSTTARIDDVKVVQ
;
A
#
# COMPACT_ATOMS: atom_id res chain seq x y z
N MET A 1 -6.59 -9.91 53.40
CA MET A 1 -6.24 -11.15 54.14
C MET A 1 -6.76 -12.38 53.37
N LYS A 2 -6.15 -13.56 53.59
CA LYS A 2 -6.51 -14.89 53.02
C LYS A 2 -8.02 -15.20 53.25
N LYS A 3 -8.77 -15.90 52.38
CA LYS A 3 -8.80 -17.36 52.07
C LYS A 3 -9.95 -17.57 51.04
N THR A 4 -10.05 -18.53 50.11
CA THR A 4 -9.17 -19.58 49.54
C THR A 4 -9.68 -19.96 48.13
N ARG A 5 -9.12 -20.98 47.45
CA ARG A 5 -9.66 -21.59 46.20
C ARG A 5 -10.37 -22.93 46.47
N SER A 6 -11.25 -23.37 45.57
CA SER A 6 -11.49 -24.80 45.30
C SER A 6 -11.67 -25.05 43.79
N ARG A 7 -11.24 -26.24 43.33
CA ARG A 7 -11.36 -26.73 41.95
C ARG A 7 -12.23 -27.99 41.95
N LEU A 8 -13.14 -28.12 40.98
CA LEU A 8 -13.64 -29.37 40.41
C LEU A 8 -13.96 -29.05 38.92
N GLY A 9 -13.86 -29.98 37.96
CA GLY A 9 -13.46 -31.38 38.01
C GLY A 9 -14.00 -32.07 36.76
N VAL A 10 -13.12 -32.39 35.80
CA VAL A 10 -13.51 -33.04 34.53
C VAL A 10 -13.63 -34.55 34.74
N VAL A 11 -14.73 -35.14 34.28
CA VAL A 11 -14.93 -36.60 34.19
C VAL A 11 -15.48 -36.93 32.79
N PRO A 12 -14.90 -37.89 32.05
CA PRO A 12 -15.39 -38.29 30.73
C PRO A 12 -16.55 -39.28 30.87
N LEU A 13 -17.49 -39.28 29.91
CA LEU A 13 -18.51 -40.32 29.79
C LEU A 13 -18.35 -41.06 28.45
N LEU A 14 -18.42 -42.40 28.50
CA LEU A 14 -18.18 -43.27 27.37
C LEU A 14 -19.27 -43.18 26.30
N VAL A 15 -18.85 -43.35 25.04
CA VAL A 15 -19.74 -43.63 23.91
C VAL A 15 -20.29 -45.06 24.04
N ALA A 16 -21.61 -45.21 24.00
CA ALA A 16 -22.28 -46.49 23.79
C ALA A 16 -23.18 -46.39 22.56
N ALA A 17 -22.91 -47.21 21.55
CA ALA A 17 -23.66 -47.19 20.29
C ALA A 17 -25.00 -47.94 20.42
N GLY A 18 -26.09 -47.30 19.97
CA GLY A 18 -27.42 -47.89 19.87
C GLY A 18 -28.06 -47.55 18.53
N LEU A 19 -27.97 -48.47 17.56
CA LEU A 19 -28.63 -48.36 16.26
C LEU A 19 -30.13 -48.68 16.42
N LEU A 20 -30.97 -47.65 16.30
CA LEU A 20 -32.41 -47.80 16.06
C LEU A 20 -32.73 -47.36 14.63
N PHE A 21 -32.99 -48.34 13.76
CA PHE A 21 -33.52 -48.10 12.42
C PHE A 21 -35.01 -47.75 12.52
N THR A 22 -35.36 -46.47 12.35
CA THR A 22 -36.74 -46.05 12.07
C THR A 22 -36.88 -45.77 10.57
N SER A 23 -37.72 -46.55 9.90
CA SER A 23 -38.00 -46.40 8.48
C SER A 23 -38.89 -45.19 8.22
N LEU A 24 -38.30 -44.02 8.01
CA LEU A 24 -39.00 -42.90 7.39
C LEU A 24 -39.18 -43.19 5.90
N LEU A 25 -40.44 -43.36 5.48
CA LEU A 25 -40.79 -43.37 4.07
C LEU A 25 -40.39 -42.03 3.46
N SER A 26 -39.48 -42.08 2.49
CA SER A 26 -39.10 -40.95 1.67
C SER A 26 -40.26 -40.53 0.78
N GLY A 27 -41.11 -39.65 1.30
CA GLY A 27 -42.01 -38.83 0.50
C GLY A 27 -41.18 -37.94 -0.41
N SER A 28 -40.83 -38.44 -1.58
CA SER A 28 -40.17 -37.68 -2.65
C SER A 28 -41.11 -36.57 -3.11
N ALA A 29 -40.99 -35.40 -2.51
CA ALA A 29 -41.61 -34.19 -3.04
C ALA A 29 -41.14 -34.03 -4.49
N ALA A 30 -42.09 -34.03 -5.43
CA ALA A 30 -41.77 -33.80 -6.82
C ALA A 30 -41.02 -32.46 -6.93
N PRO A 31 -40.00 -32.35 -7.80
CA PRO A 31 -39.32 -31.07 -8.00
C PRO A 31 -40.37 -30.05 -8.43
N VAL A 32 -40.56 -29.01 -7.60
CA VAL A 32 -41.45 -27.90 -7.95
C VAL A 32 -40.93 -27.30 -9.23
N ALA A 33 -41.68 -27.46 -10.32
CA ALA A 33 -41.30 -26.96 -11.62
C ALA A 33 -41.12 -25.44 -11.51
N ARG A 34 -39.88 -24.97 -11.59
CA ARG A 34 -39.56 -23.55 -11.61
C ARG A 34 -40.24 -22.97 -12.85
N ALA A 35 -41.17 -22.03 -12.66
CA ALA A 35 -41.57 -21.15 -13.76
C ALA A 35 -40.30 -20.42 -14.22
N ALA A 36 -39.86 -20.71 -15.44
CA ALA A 36 -38.79 -19.95 -16.06
C ALA A 36 -39.31 -18.54 -16.35
N GLY A 37 -38.57 -17.52 -15.94
CA GLY A 37 -38.93 -16.14 -16.27
C GLY A 37 -38.86 -15.88 -17.77
N THR A 38 -39.56 -14.85 -18.21
CA THR A 38 -39.69 -14.51 -19.62
C THR A 38 -38.44 -13.79 -20.11
N THR A 39 -37.89 -14.23 -21.24
CA THR A 39 -36.82 -13.49 -21.92
C THR A 39 -37.41 -12.56 -22.97
N TYR A 40 -37.20 -11.26 -22.77
CA TYR A 40 -37.57 -10.19 -23.67
C TYR A 40 -36.36 -9.70 -24.46
N TYR A 41 -36.56 -9.33 -25.71
CA TYR A 41 -35.56 -8.86 -26.65
C TYR A 41 -35.90 -7.44 -27.09
N VAL A 42 -34.89 -6.57 -27.20
CA VAL A 42 -35.04 -5.17 -27.61
C VAL A 42 -34.02 -4.84 -28.70
N ASP A 43 -34.50 -4.39 -29.87
CA ASP A 43 -33.71 -4.06 -31.04
C ASP A 43 -34.13 -2.69 -31.59
N ALA A 44 -33.28 -1.68 -31.41
CA ALA A 44 -33.54 -0.31 -31.87
C ALA A 44 -33.85 -0.24 -33.38
N ALA A 45 -33.18 -1.06 -34.19
CA ALA A 45 -33.29 -1.02 -35.64
C ALA A 45 -34.48 -1.85 -36.16
N ALA A 46 -34.52 -3.14 -35.81
CA ALA A 46 -35.47 -4.11 -36.37
C ALA A 46 -36.72 -4.36 -35.52
N GLY A 47 -36.72 -3.96 -34.24
CA GLY A 47 -37.82 -4.22 -33.31
C GLY A 47 -39.08 -3.39 -33.58
N SER A 48 -40.19 -3.81 -32.97
CA SER A 48 -41.48 -3.11 -32.92
C SER A 48 -42.14 -3.22 -31.55
N ASP A 49 -42.62 -2.12 -30.99
CA ASP A 49 -43.30 -2.10 -29.68
C ASP A 49 -44.71 -2.72 -29.70
N SER A 50 -45.22 -3.05 -30.90
CA SER A 50 -46.41 -3.88 -31.10
C SER A 50 -46.13 -5.38 -31.08
N ALA A 51 -44.86 -5.79 -31.08
CA ALA A 51 -44.47 -7.20 -31.04
C ALA A 51 -44.51 -7.75 -29.60
N ALA A 52 -44.49 -9.09 -29.48
CA ALA A 52 -44.55 -9.76 -28.18
C ALA A 52 -43.31 -9.51 -27.31
N GLY A 53 -42.16 -9.21 -27.92
CA GLY A 53 -40.87 -9.04 -27.24
C GLY A 53 -40.15 -10.37 -26.95
N THR A 54 -40.82 -11.51 -27.06
CA THR A 54 -40.35 -12.81 -26.51
C THR A 54 -39.48 -13.65 -27.45
N SER A 55 -39.02 -13.09 -28.57
CA SER A 55 -38.01 -13.69 -29.45
C SER A 55 -37.23 -12.61 -30.19
N GLU A 56 -36.01 -12.92 -30.69
CA GLU A 56 -35.21 -11.95 -31.46
C GLU A 56 -35.94 -11.37 -32.67
N THR A 57 -36.73 -12.20 -33.37
CA THR A 57 -37.51 -11.79 -34.56
C THR A 57 -38.80 -11.05 -34.22
N ALA A 58 -39.19 -10.98 -32.95
CA ALA A 58 -40.35 -10.26 -32.44
C ALA A 58 -39.96 -9.31 -31.29
N ALA A 59 -38.74 -8.78 -31.34
CA ALA A 59 -38.20 -7.86 -30.34
C ALA A 59 -39.00 -6.54 -30.26
N TRP A 60 -39.02 -5.94 -29.07
CA TRP A 60 -39.45 -4.55 -28.89
C TRP A 60 -38.46 -3.58 -29.51
N LYS A 61 -38.87 -2.33 -29.74
CA LYS A 61 -38.03 -1.30 -30.36
C LYS A 61 -37.43 -0.35 -29.33
N THR A 62 -38.24 0.14 -28.40
CA THR A 62 -37.86 1.27 -27.53
C THR A 62 -37.62 0.84 -26.08
N LEU A 63 -36.79 1.61 -25.38
CA LEU A 63 -36.67 1.49 -23.92
C LEU A 63 -37.94 1.98 -23.21
N GLY A 64 -38.70 2.89 -23.85
CA GLY A 64 -40.03 3.30 -23.38
C GLY A 64 -41.01 2.12 -23.23
N LYS A 65 -40.95 1.14 -24.14
CA LYS A 65 -41.72 -0.11 -24.02
C LYS A 65 -41.28 -0.94 -22.81
N VAL A 66 -39.97 -1.05 -22.56
CA VAL A 66 -39.40 -1.74 -21.39
C VAL A 66 -39.85 -1.08 -20.09
N ASN A 67 -39.79 0.25 -20.02
CA ASN A 67 -40.20 1.05 -18.86
C ASN A 67 -41.71 0.96 -18.55
N GLY A 68 -42.52 0.48 -19.51
CA GLY A 68 -43.94 0.21 -19.33
C GLY A 68 -44.24 -1.13 -18.63
N VAL A 69 -43.24 -1.98 -18.40
CA VAL A 69 -43.41 -3.34 -17.86
C VAL A 69 -42.93 -3.40 -16.40
N THR A 70 -43.70 -4.11 -15.56
CA THR A 70 -43.26 -4.56 -14.24
C THR A 70 -42.82 -6.01 -14.37
N PHE A 71 -41.52 -6.26 -14.20
CA PHE A 71 -40.91 -7.57 -14.43
C PHE A 71 -41.07 -8.51 -13.24
N SER A 72 -41.11 -9.81 -13.52
CA SER A 72 -41.27 -10.90 -12.56
C SER A 72 -39.95 -11.64 -12.29
N PRO A 73 -39.82 -12.35 -11.15
CA PRO A 73 -38.59 -13.08 -10.83
C PRO A 73 -38.11 -14.04 -11.91
N GLY A 74 -36.84 -13.90 -12.31
CA GLY A 74 -36.22 -14.68 -13.37
C GLY A 74 -36.40 -14.10 -14.78
N ASP A 75 -37.13 -13.01 -14.96
CA ASP A 75 -37.25 -12.34 -16.26
C ASP A 75 -35.88 -11.82 -16.75
N ARG A 76 -35.71 -11.77 -18.07
CA ARG A 76 -34.48 -11.28 -18.71
C ARG A 76 -34.82 -10.26 -19.78
N ILE A 77 -34.06 -9.17 -19.84
CA ILE A 77 -34.23 -8.08 -20.79
C ILE A 77 -32.94 -7.98 -21.58
N LEU A 78 -32.97 -8.42 -22.83
CA LEU A 78 -31.78 -8.52 -23.68
C LEU A 78 -31.81 -7.42 -24.73
N LEU A 79 -30.83 -6.51 -24.70
CA LEU A 79 -30.67 -5.44 -25.68
C LEU A 79 -29.71 -5.90 -26.80
N LYS A 80 -30.02 -5.57 -28.07
CA LYS A 80 -29.19 -5.98 -29.21
C LYS A 80 -27.81 -5.34 -29.13
N ALA A 81 -26.76 -6.15 -29.28
CA ALA A 81 -25.38 -5.68 -29.43
C ALA A 81 -25.27 -4.63 -30.56
N GLY A 82 -24.61 -3.50 -30.28
CA GLY A 82 -24.52 -2.37 -31.20
C GLY A 82 -25.82 -1.60 -31.44
N GLY A 83 -26.91 -1.91 -30.75
CA GLY A 83 -28.12 -1.08 -30.73
C GLY A 83 -27.86 0.26 -30.05
N VAL A 84 -28.47 1.34 -30.55
CA VAL A 84 -28.35 2.69 -30.00
C VAL A 84 -29.74 3.23 -29.71
N TRP A 85 -29.98 3.64 -28.45
CA TRP A 85 -31.21 4.29 -28.01
C TRP A 85 -30.90 5.72 -27.58
N SER A 86 -31.06 6.66 -28.53
CA SER A 86 -30.96 8.10 -28.28
C SER A 86 -32.20 8.64 -27.57
N ASP A 87 -31.97 9.62 -26.68
CA ASP A 87 -32.96 10.30 -25.83
C ASP A 87 -33.89 9.32 -25.09
N GLN A 88 -33.31 8.22 -24.61
CA GLN A 88 -34.00 7.12 -23.95
C GLN A 88 -33.18 6.57 -22.77
N TYR A 89 -33.89 6.00 -21.81
CA TYR A 89 -33.37 5.50 -20.54
C TYR A 89 -34.10 4.23 -20.11
N LEU A 90 -33.53 3.48 -19.18
CA LEU A 90 -34.21 2.40 -18.46
C LEU A 90 -34.67 2.87 -17.07
N ASP A 91 -35.96 2.73 -16.76
CA ASP A 91 -36.57 2.99 -15.44
C ASP A 91 -37.31 1.72 -14.99
N LEU A 92 -36.55 0.84 -14.35
CA LEU A 92 -36.87 -0.59 -14.20
C LEU A 92 -37.78 -0.85 -12.98
N LYS A 93 -38.75 -1.75 -13.15
CA LYS A 93 -39.84 -1.99 -12.20
C LYS A 93 -40.04 -3.48 -11.97
N GLY A 94 -40.46 -3.82 -10.75
CA GLY A 94 -40.55 -5.22 -10.30
C GLY A 94 -39.31 -5.62 -9.52
N SER A 95 -39.32 -6.81 -8.94
CA SER A 95 -38.19 -7.33 -8.16
C SER A 95 -38.09 -8.83 -8.32
N GLY A 96 -36.86 -9.33 -8.38
CA GLY A 96 -36.59 -10.75 -8.46
C GLY A 96 -36.71 -11.43 -7.10
N THR A 97 -36.08 -12.60 -7.01
CA THR A 97 -35.83 -13.29 -5.73
C THR A 97 -34.41 -13.84 -5.72
N ALA A 98 -33.90 -14.21 -4.53
CA ALA A 98 -32.55 -14.75 -4.38
C ALA A 98 -32.24 -15.98 -5.28
N SER A 99 -33.25 -16.76 -5.67
CA SER A 99 -33.08 -17.90 -6.58
C SER A 99 -33.29 -17.57 -8.06
N SER A 100 -33.93 -16.43 -8.35
CA SER A 100 -34.35 -15.98 -9.69
C SER A 100 -34.31 -14.44 -9.75
N PRO A 101 -33.12 -13.81 -9.82
CA PRO A 101 -33.00 -12.37 -10.05
C PRO A 101 -33.52 -11.98 -11.43
N ILE A 102 -33.76 -10.69 -11.65
CA ILE A 102 -34.12 -10.13 -12.96
C ILE A 102 -32.84 -9.59 -13.61
N THR A 103 -32.60 -9.88 -14.88
CA THR A 103 -31.34 -9.53 -15.56
C THR A 103 -31.56 -8.62 -16.76
N VAL A 104 -30.85 -7.49 -16.82
CA VAL A 104 -30.62 -6.74 -18.07
C VAL A 104 -29.28 -7.16 -18.64
N ASP A 105 -29.23 -7.53 -19.91
CA ASP A 105 -28.01 -7.99 -20.58
C ASP A 105 -28.00 -7.67 -22.08
N LYS A 106 -26.95 -8.08 -22.77
CA LYS A 106 -26.77 -7.99 -24.22
C LYS A 106 -27.12 -9.33 -24.91
N TYR A 107 -27.67 -9.27 -26.12
CA TYR A 107 -27.68 -10.42 -27.05
C TYR A 107 -27.05 -10.11 -28.40
N GLY A 108 -26.52 -11.15 -29.06
CA GLY A 108 -25.73 -11.02 -30.27
C GLY A 108 -24.25 -10.64 -30.01
N SER A 109 -23.48 -10.63 -31.09
CA SER A 109 -22.05 -10.26 -31.11
C SER A 109 -21.84 -8.79 -31.47
N GLY A 110 -20.68 -8.24 -31.12
CA GLY A 110 -20.33 -6.82 -31.35
C GLY A 110 -20.32 -5.98 -30.08
N ALA A 111 -20.36 -4.65 -30.25
CA ALA A 111 -20.30 -3.66 -29.19
C ALA A 111 -21.40 -3.83 -28.12
N LYS A 112 -21.23 -3.17 -26.96
CA LYS A 112 -22.29 -3.09 -25.95
C LYS A 112 -23.49 -2.30 -26.52
N PRO A 113 -24.73 -2.51 -26.04
CA PRO A 113 -25.87 -1.70 -26.43
C PRO A 113 -25.76 -0.31 -25.77
N LEU A 114 -25.86 0.75 -26.56
CA LEU A 114 -25.65 2.14 -26.13
C LEU A 114 -26.98 2.80 -25.71
N ILE A 115 -27.07 3.18 -24.45
CA ILE A 115 -28.11 4.04 -23.89
C ILE A 115 -27.57 5.47 -23.87
N HIS A 116 -27.94 6.26 -24.88
CA HIS A 116 -27.64 7.69 -24.94
C HIS A 116 -28.85 8.46 -24.39
N PHE A 117 -28.90 8.66 -23.07
CA PHE A 117 -30.08 9.24 -22.41
C PHE A 117 -30.23 10.75 -22.58
N GLY A 118 -29.22 11.41 -23.17
CA GLY A 118 -29.29 12.79 -23.63
C GLY A 118 -29.72 13.75 -22.51
N ASN A 119 -30.75 14.53 -22.78
CA ASN A 119 -31.33 15.49 -21.83
C ASN A 119 -32.66 15.02 -21.20
N THR A 120 -32.91 13.69 -21.18
CA THR A 120 -34.10 13.14 -20.52
C THR A 120 -34.09 13.40 -19.00
N SER A 121 -35.28 13.53 -18.41
CA SER A 121 -35.43 13.78 -16.97
C SER A 121 -36.70 13.12 -16.45
N VAL A 122 -36.61 12.43 -15.31
CA VAL A 122 -37.76 11.79 -14.63
C VAL A 122 -37.74 12.13 -13.15
N GLY A 123 -38.49 13.17 -12.78
CA GLY A 123 -38.51 13.70 -11.41
C GLY A 123 -37.40 14.73 -11.13
N GLY A 124 -36.83 15.35 -12.18
CA GLY A 124 -35.74 16.32 -12.07
C GLY A 124 -34.33 15.73 -12.21
N GLU A 125 -34.21 14.41 -12.29
CA GLU A 125 -32.95 13.68 -12.45
C GLU A 125 -32.94 12.95 -13.81
N GLY A 126 -31.83 13.04 -14.55
CA GLY A 126 -31.60 12.30 -15.79
C GLY A 126 -30.68 11.10 -15.56
N PHE A 127 -30.94 9.97 -16.22
CA PHE A 127 -30.16 8.75 -15.99
C PHE A 127 -30.18 7.79 -17.19
N GLY A 128 -29.14 6.97 -17.33
CA GLY A 128 -29.15 5.85 -18.28
C GLY A 128 -29.97 4.67 -17.78
N VAL A 129 -29.73 4.26 -16.53
CA VAL A 129 -30.49 3.20 -15.84
C VAL A 129 -30.90 3.66 -14.45
N ARG A 130 -32.17 3.46 -14.08
CA ARG A 130 -32.67 3.62 -12.71
C ARG A 130 -33.31 2.34 -12.17
N LEU A 131 -32.95 2.04 -10.92
CA LEU A 131 -33.56 1.01 -10.08
C LEU A 131 -34.10 1.70 -8.82
N ARG A 132 -35.43 1.89 -8.72
CA ARG A 132 -36.08 2.65 -7.64
C ARG A 132 -36.97 1.75 -6.78
N ASN A 133 -36.63 1.59 -5.51
CA ASN A 133 -37.35 0.74 -4.54
C ASN A 133 -37.54 -0.72 -4.99
N VAL A 134 -36.47 -1.36 -5.47
CA VAL A 134 -36.48 -2.73 -6.03
C VAL A 134 -35.33 -3.59 -5.48
N SER A 135 -35.38 -4.90 -5.72
CA SER A 135 -34.36 -5.87 -5.26
C SER A 135 -34.18 -7.03 -6.24
N TYR A 136 -33.05 -7.74 -6.14
CA TYR A 136 -32.65 -8.87 -6.98
C TYR A 136 -32.61 -8.53 -8.47
N TRP A 137 -31.77 -7.54 -8.80
CA TRP A 137 -31.51 -7.08 -10.16
C TRP A 137 -30.03 -7.21 -10.51
N GLU A 138 -29.75 -7.64 -11.74
CA GLU A 138 -28.41 -7.66 -12.32
C GLU A 138 -28.41 -6.87 -13.64
N ILE A 139 -27.56 -5.85 -13.74
CA ILE A 139 -27.45 -4.97 -14.90
C ILE A 139 -26.08 -5.18 -15.54
N ASN A 140 -26.06 -5.77 -16.74
CA ASN A 140 -24.85 -6.27 -17.38
C ASN A 140 -24.62 -5.66 -18.77
N ASN A 141 -23.35 -5.49 -19.14
CA ASN A 141 -22.90 -5.37 -20.55
C ASN A 141 -23.50 -4.19 -21.36
N LEU A 142 -23.80 -3.04 -20.73
CA LEU A 142 -24.32 -1.83 -21.39
C LEU A 142 -23.24 -0.75 -21.57
N GLU A 143 -23.44 0.13 -22.55
CA GLU A 143 -22.72 1.39 -22.72
C GLU A 143 -23.68 2.55 -22.40
N ILE A 144 -23.27 3.54 -21.62
CA ILE A 144 -24.17 4.58 -21.09
C ILE A 144 -23.53 5.97 -21.15
N THR A 145 -24.27 6.94 -21.71
CA THR A 145 -23.84 8.35 -21.76
C THR A 145 -25.03 9.33 -21.79
N SER A 146 -24.83 10.56 -21.30
CA SER A 146 -25.73 11.70 -21.63
C SER A 146 -25.23 12.51 -22.82
N GLY A 147 -23.98 12.32 -23.23
CA GLY A 147 -23.24 13.34 -23.94
C GLY A 147 -23.16 14.66 -23.16
N GLN A 148 -22.76 15.73 -23.85
CA GLN A 148 -22.69 17.08 -23.28
C GLN A 148 -24.02 17.81 -23.46
N GLN A 149 -24.62 18.24 -22.34
CA GLN A 149 -25.95 18.84 -22.31
C GLN A 149 -25.92 20.18 -21.56
N ALA A 150 -26.62 21.17 -22.09
CA ALA A 150 -26.61 22.54 -21.53
C ALA A 150 -27.53 22.75 -20.32
N THR A 151 -28.49 21.86 -20.09
CA THR A 151 -29.36 21.92 -18.91
C THR A 151 -28.56 21.52 -17.67
N ASP A 152 -28.55 22.40 -16.67
CA ASP A 152 -28.18 22.06 -15.31
C ASP A 152 -29.22 21.09 -14.73
N MET A 153 -28.80 19.86 -14.43
CA MET A 153 -29.60 18.86 -13.71
C MET A 153 -28.69 17.82 -13.05
N ARG A 154 -29.26 17.03 -12.15
CA ARG A 154 -28.62 15.79 -11.69
C ARG A 154 -28.60 14.75 -12.81
N ARG A 155 -27.42 14.19 -13.10
CA ARG A 155 -27.24 13.12 -14.09
C ARG A 155 -26.53 11.91 -13.50
N HIS A 156 -26.94 10.73 -13.94
CA HIS A 156 -26.39 9.46 -13.47
C HIS A 156 -26.15 8.50 -14.64
N GLY A 157 -25.05 7.75 -14.67
CA GLY A 157 -24.96 6.57 -15.54
C GLY A 157 -25.97 5.52 -15.05
N VAL A 158 -25.80 5.12 -13.80
CA VAL A 158 -26.72 4.26 -13.05
C VAL A 158 -27.14 4.96 -11.75
N LEU A 159 -28.45 5.03 -11.50
CA LEU A 159 -29.06 5.49 -10.26
C LEU A 159 -29.83 4.35 -9.58
N VAL A 160 -29.30 3.83 -8.48
CA VAL A 160 -30.00 2.91 -7.59
C VAL A 160 -30.49 3.71 -6.40
N VAL A 161 -31.79 3.72 -6.13
CA VAL A 161 -32.38 4.66 -5.14
C VAL A 161 -33.51 4.03 -4.32
N GLY A 162 -33.40 4.18 -3.01
CA GLY A 162 -34.36 3.70 -2.01
C GLY A 162 -34.92 4.91 -1.29
N GLU A 163 -36.24 5.11 -1.35
CA GLU A 163 -36.87 6.35 -0.90
C GLU A 163 -38.38 6.20 -0.61
N GLY A 164 -38.90 7.04 0.28
CA GLY A 164 -40.34 7.11 0.61
C GLY A 164 -40.65 6.83 2.08
N SER A 165 -41.93 6.96 2.45
CA SER A 165 -42.38 6.75 3.83
C SER A 165 -42.36 5.27 4.21
N GLY A 166 -41.33 4.84 4.94
CA GLY A 166 -41.26 3.50 5.52
C GLY A 166 -39.95 2.72 5.31
N ALA A 167 -38.90 3.32 4.74
CA ALA A 167 -37.53 2.78 4.74
C ALA A 167 -37.43 1.29 4.36
N GLY A 168 -37.60 0.98 3.07
CA GLY A 168 -37.45 -0.39 2.58
C GLY A 168 -36.04 -0.93 2.83
N SER A 169 -35.94 -2.22 3.18
CA SER A 169 -34.68 -2.96 3.10
C SER A 169 -34.62 -3.64 1.74
N PHE A 170 -33.70 -3.17 0.90
CA PHE A 170 -33.50 -3.64 -0.46
C PHE A 170 -32.22 -4.47 -0.55
N LYS A 171 -32.16 -5.44 -1.47
CA LYS A 171 -30.97 -6.28 -1.61
C LYS A 171 -30.70 -6.86 -2.98
N HIS A 172 -29.49 -7.39 -3.17
CA HIS A 172 -29.01 -8.04 -4.41
C HIS A 172 -29.18 -7.10 -5.60
N ILE A 173 -28.31 -6.08 -5.69
CA ILE A 173 -28.22 -5.21 -6.87
C ILE A 173 -26.81 -5.27 -7.41
N TYR A 174 -26.65 -5.90 -8.57
CA TYR A 174 -25.35 -6.13 -9.21
C TYR A 174 -25.22 -5.29 -10.47
N ILE A 175 -24.19 -4.46 -10.56
CA ILE A 175 -23.87 -3.59 -11.70
C ILE A 175 -22.54 -4.06 -12.28
N LYS A 176 -22.57 -4.68 -13.47
CA LYS A 176 -21.45 -5.49 -14.00
C LYS A 176 -21.07 -5.16 -15.44
N ASN A 177 -19.78 -4.98 -15.69
CA ASN A 177 -19.23 -4.77 -17.04
C ASN A 177 -19.97 -3.68 -17.85
N LEU A 178 -20.27 -2.54 -17.21
CA LEU A 178 -20.82 -1.37 -17.90
C LEU A 178 -19.69 -0.44 -18.35
N ASP A 179 -19.85 0.20 -19.49
CA ASP A 179 -19.00 1.32 -19.93
C ASP A 179 -19.79 2.62 -19.80
N ILE A 180 -19.45 3.45 -18.82
CA ILE A 180 -20.18 4.68 -18.48
C ILE A 180 -19.26 5.86 -18.76
N HIS A 181 -19.68 6.77 -19.64
CA HIS A 181 -18.85 7.90 -20.02
C HIS A 181 -19.64 9.14 -20.44
N ASP A 182 -18.98 10.30 -20.34
CA ASP A 182 -19.54 11.61 -20.70
C ASP A 182 -20.91 11.88 -20.02
N VAL A 183 -20.93 11.68 -18.70
CA VAL A 183 -22.09 11.96 -17.83
C VAL A 183 -21.75 13.14 -16.94
N PHE A 184 -22.46 14.26 -17.12
CA PHE A 184 -22.17 15.51 -16.41
C PHE A 184 -23.37 15.95 -15.55
N GLY A 185 -23.31 15.57 -14.27
CA GLY A 185 -24.22 16.03 -13.23
C GLY A 185 -23.73 17.28 -12.50
N THR A 186 -24.63 17.86 -11.71
CA THR A 186 -24.46 19.18 -11.06
C THR A 186 -23.87 19.15 -9.65
N ASP A 187 -24.10 18.07 -8.87
CA ASP A 187 -23.72 18.04 -7.45
C ASP A 187 -23.19 16.67 -6.97
N ARG A 188 -22.71 16.62 -5.72
CA ARG A 188 -22.12 15.43 -5.07
C ARG A 188 -23.00 14.17 -5.06
N ARG A 189 -24.29 14.28 -5.39
CA ARG A 189 -25.24 13.16 -5.47
C ARG A 189 -25.30 12.54 -6.87
N THR A 190 -24.41 12.93 -7.78
CA THR A 190 -24.47 12.62 -9.22
C THR A 190 -23.21 11.93 -9.73
N GLY A 191 -23.27 11.37 -10.94
CA GLY A 191 -22.10 10.85 -11.66
C GLY A 191 -22.26 9.41 -12.18
N GLY A 192 -21.26 8.55 -12.02
CA GLY A 192 -21.18 7.28 -12.76
C GLY A 192 -22.18 6.24 -12.26
N ILE A 193 -21.86 5.60 -11.14
CA ILE A 193 -22.70 4.60 -10.48
C ILE A 193 -23.04 5.11 -9.08
N ASN A 194 -24.32 5.37 -8.83
CA ASN A 194 -24.80 6.00 -7.60
C ASN A 194 -25.82 5.12 -6.88
N PHE A 195 -25.51 4.71 -5.66
CA PHE A 195 -26.43 4.03 -4.75
C PHE A 195 -26.89 5.00 -3.65
N HIS A 196 -28.20 5.25 -3.57
CA HIS A 196 -28.81 6.20 -2.64
C HIS A 196 -29.77 5.52 -1.67
N ALA A 197 -29.57 5.78 -0.38
CA ALA A 197 -30.61 5.67 0.63
C ALA A 197 -31.15 7.07 0.95
N ARG A 198 -32.42 7.37 0.64
CA ARG A 198 -32.97 8.72 0.81
C ARG A 198 -34.10 8.76 1.83
N GLY A 199 -33.93 9.56 2.88
CA GLY A 199 -35.03 9.98 3.77
C GLY A 199 -35.91 11.05 3.13
N THR A 200 -37.24 10.98 3.32
CA THR A 200 -38.17 12.01 2.82
C THR A 200 -38.08 13.35 3.58
N THR A 201 -37.48 13.34 4.77
CA THR A 201 -37.09 14.51 5.56
C THR A 201 -35.81 14.18 6.33
N ALA A 202 -35.16 15.18 6.94
CA ALA A 202 -33.97 14.98 7.78
C ALA A 202 -34.18 14.07 9.02
N THR A 203 -35.43 13.70 9.33
CA THR A 203 -35.82 12.81 10.44
C THR A 203 -36.59 11.56 9.98
N ALA A 204 -36.83 11.41 8.68
CA ALA A 204 -37.43 10.20 8.14
C ALA A 204 -36.42 9.04 8.20
N ALA A 205 -36.92 7.82 8.37
CA ALA A 205 -36.09 6.63 8.23
C ALA A 205 -35.61 6.50 6.77
N GLU A 206 -34.35 6.12 6.59
CA GLU A 206 -33.74 5.85 5.29
C GLU A 206 -33.81 4.36 4.96
N SER A 207 -33.87 4.02 3.67
CA SER A 207 -33.76 2.63 3.22
C SER A 207 -32.40 2.01 3.52
N THR A 208 -32.35 0.70 3.70
CA THR A 208 -31.08 -0.04 3.76
C THR A 208 -30.84 -0.84 2.48
N TRP A 209 -29.58 -1.07 2.17
CA TRP A 209 -29.08 -1.86 1.05
C TRP A 209 -28.18 -2.97 1.56
N ASP A 210 -28.44 -4.18 1.11
CA ASP A 210 -27.69 -5.38 1.46
C ASP A 210 -27.29 -6.14 0.18
N ASP A 211 -26.11 -6.75 0.12
CA ASP A 211 -25.66 -7.51 -1.06
C ASP A 211 -25.60 -6.64 -2.33
N VAL A 212 -24.60 -5.75 -2.38
CA VAL A 212 -24.35 -4.82 -3.48
C VAL A 212 -23.04 -5.19 -4.15
N LEU A 213 -23.06 -5.42 -5.47
CA LEU A 213 -21.86 -5.71 -6.26
C LEU A 213 -21.70 -4.69 -7.38
N ILE A 214 -20.55 -4.01 -7.42
CA ILE A 214 -20.16 -3.12 -8.51
C ILE A 214 -18.87 -3.69 -9.09
N GLU A 215 -18.95 -4.41 -10.20
CA GLU A 215 -17.86 -5.27 -10.68
C GLU A 215 -17.48 -5.03 -12.16
N ASN A 216 -16.17 -4.87 -12.41
CA ASN A 216 -15.58 -4.78 -13.74
C ASN A 216 -16.16 -3.67 -14.64
N ASN A 217 -16.62 -2.54 -14.07
CA ASN A 217 -17.15 -1.41 -14.82
C ASN A 217 -16.06 -0.42 -15.21
N THR A 218 -16.24 0.25 -16.35
CA THR A 218 -15.43 1.36 -16.83
C THR A 218 -16.22 2.66 -16.61
N VAL A 219 -15.67 3.63 -15.88
CA VAL A 219 -16.32 4.93 -15.61
C VAL A 219 -15.34 6.06 -15.97
N ILE A 220 -15.56 6.76 -17.08
CA ILE A 220 -14.59 7.70 -17.66
C ILE A 220 -15.23 9.04 -18.01
N ASN A 221 -14.57 10.15 -17.67
CA ASN A 221 -15.01 11.52 -18.01
C ASN A 221 -16.40 11.84 -17.45
N VAL A 222 -16.52 11.83 -16.12
CA VAL A 222 -17.79 11.93 -15.40
C VAL A 222 -17.74 13.01 -14.33
N ALA A 223 -18.84 13.77 -14.23
CA ALA A 223 -19.14 14.62 -13.08
C ALA A 223 -20.46 14.17 -12.43
N ASP A 224 -20.60 14.19 -11.11
CA ASP A 224 -19.64 14.70 -10.14
C ASP A 224 -18.69 13.60 -9.57
N THR A 225 -19.24 12.46 -9.15
CA THR A 225 -18.53 11.33 -8.52
C THR A 225 -18.46 10.09 -9.43
N GLY A 226 -17.42 9.27 -9.34
CA GLY A 226 -17.25 8.07 -10.17
C GLY A 226 -18.19 6.94 -9.77
N ILE A 227 -17.92 6.32 -8.62
CA ILE A 227 -18.73 5.25 -8.03
C ILE A 227 -18.97 5.59 -6.55
N GLN A 228 -20.22 5.61 -6.10
CA GLN A 228 -20.50 5.87 -4.68
C GLN A 228 -21.73 5.16 -4.10
N THR A 229 -21.65 4.89 -2.79
CA THR A 229 -22.82 4.78 -1.92
C THR A 229 -23.04 6.11 -1.20
N MET A 230 -24.30 6.46 -0.95
CA MET A 230 -24.69 7.75 -0.36
C MET A 230 -26.00 7.63 0.41
N THR A 231 -26.15 8.46 1.45
CA THR A 231 -27.45 8.68 2.12
C THR A 231 -27.84 10.16 2.12
N ASP A 232 -29.11 10.47 2.36
CA ASP A 232 -29.61 11.85 2.48
C ASP A 232 -29.77 12.32 3.94
N ALA A 233 -29.53 11.46 4.94
CA ALA A 233 -29.47 11.83 6.36
C ALA A 233 -28.40 12.88 6.68
N PHE A 234 -27.40 13.03 5.80
CA PHE A 234 -26.45 14.14 5.73
C PHE A 234 -27.11 15.49 5.32
N SER A 235 -28.33 15.76 5.80
CA SER A 235 -29.17 16.90 5.39
C SER A 235 -29.09 18.13 6.30
N ASN A 236 -28.20 18.12 7.30
CA ASN A 236 -27.82 19.33 8.04
C ASN A 236 -26.35 19.70 7.73
N SER A 237 -25.96 20.93 8.05
CA SER A 237 -24.58 21.43 7.85
C SER A 237 -23.52 20.75 8.74
N ALA A 238 -23.91 19.77 9.56
CA ALA A 238 -23.03 19.02 10.45
C ALA A 238 -22.79 17.57 9.99
N TRP A 239 -23.31 17.17 8.82
CA TRP A 239 -23.05 15.88 8.15
C TRP A 239 -23.15 14.63 9.05
N THR A 240 -24.03 14.68 10.06
CA THR A 240 -24.05 13.68 11.13
C THR A 240 -24.83 12.42 10.72
N HIS A 241 -24.12 11.29 10.63
CA HIS A 241 -24.66 9.98 10.29
C HIS A 241 -25.67 9.45 11.32
N LYS A 242 -26.55 8.52 10.90
CA LYS A 242 -27.66 8.01 11.72
C LYS A 242 -27.95 6.51 11.58
N LEU A 243 -27.36 5.81 10.59
CA LEU A 243 -27.75 4.44 10.23
C LEU A 243 -26.70 3.80 9.30
N ASP A 244 -26.28 2.58 9.64
CA ASP A 244 -25.60 1.65 8.74
C ASP A 244 -26.51 1.29 7.54
N ALA A 245 -26.46 2.12 6.50
CA ALA A 245 -27.36 2.02 5.36
C ALA A 245 -26.92 0.94 4.34
N PHE A 246 -25.67 0.49 4.39
CA PHE A 246 -25.08 -0.42 3.40
C PHE A 246 -24.35 -1.61 4.06
N THR A 247 -24.78 -2.84 3.77
CA THR A 247 -24.12 -4.08 4.22
C THR A 247 -23.76 -4.98 3.05
N ASN A 248 -22.72 -5.82 3.21
CA ASN A 248 -22.25 -6.74 2.17
C ASN A 248 -22.00 -6.04 0.81
N VAL A 249 -21.34 -4.87 0.86
CA VAL A 249 -20.94 -4.11 -0.33
C VAL A 249 -19.62 -4.63 -0.86
N VAL A 250 -19.56 -4.91 -2.16
CA VAL A 250 -18.34 -5.30 -2.88
C VAL A 250 -18.18 -4.40 -4.10
N ILE A 251 -17.07 -3.67 -4.17
CA ILE A 251 -16.69 -2.85 -5.33
C ILE A 251 -15.37 -3.41 -5.85
N ARG A 252 -15.36 -4.04 -7.03
CA ARG A 252 -14.15 -4.71 -7.53
C ARG A 252 -13.86 -4.63 -9.02
N GLY A 253 -12.59 -4.61 -9.38
CA GLY A 253 -12.14 -4.68 -10.77
C GLY A 253 -12.54 -3.48 -11.65
N ASN A 254 -13.05 -2.39 -11.07
CA ASN A 254 -13.53 -1.24 -11.83
C ASN A 254 -12.36 -0.34 -12.24
N TYR A 255 -12.46 0.27 -13.43
CA TYR A 255 -11.54 1.30 -13.91
C TYR A 255 -12.27 2.65 -13.92
N VAL A 256 -11.76 3.62 -13.17
CA VAL A 256 -12.41 4.91 -12.93
C VAL A 256 -11.42 6.04 -13.26
N GLU A 257 -11.68 6.82 -14.31
CA GLU A 257 -10.76 7.85 -14.82
C GLU A 257 -11.42 9.22 -15.05
N LYS A 258 -10.68 10.30 -14.77
CA LYS A 258 -11.05 11.68 -15.15
C LYS A 258 -12.42 12.04 -14.60
N ILE A 259 -12.54 11.86 -13.29
CA ILE A 259 -13.72 12.20 -12.53
C ILE A 259 -13.56 13.64 -12.02
N HIS A 260 -14.60 14.45 -12.19
CA HIS A 260 -14.59 15.85 -11.75
C HIS A 260 -14.19 15.94 -10.29
N ARG A 261 -14.82 15.14 -9.42
CA ARG A 261 -14.59 15.11 -7.97
C ARG A 261 -14.00 13.79 -7.48
N ASP A 262 -14.79 12.93 -6.85
CA ASP A 262 -14.33 11.76 -6.06
C ASP A 262 -14.37 10.47 -6.88
N GLY A 263 -13.36 9.60 -6.75
CA GLY A 263 -13.24 8.39 -7.58
C GLY A 263 -14.20 7.27 -7.17
N ILE A 264 -13.85 6.53 -6.11
CA ILE A 264 -14.67 5.47 -5.50
C ILE A 264 -14.89 5.82 -4.03
N LEU A 265 -16.15 5.88 -3.61
CA LEU A 265 -16.53 6.40 -2.30
C LEU A 265 -17.62 5.58 -1.63
N VAL A 266 -17.25 4.87 -0.56
CA VAL A 266 -18.19 4.09 0.25
C VAL A 266 -18.59 4.88 1.50
N ARG A 267 -19.88 5.14 1.66
CA ARG A 267 -20.45 5.80 2.84
C ARG A 267 -21.42 4.90 3.59
N ALA A 268 -21.54 5.15 4.89
CA ALA A 268 -22.58 4.56 5.75
C ALA A 268 -22.62 3.02 5.69
N ALA A 269 -21.45 2.38 5.69
CA ALA A 269 -21.31 0.95 5.41
C ALA A 269 -20.68 0.15 6.54
N VAL A 270 -21.05 -1.14 6.62
CA VAL A 270 -20.45 -2.12 7.54
C VAL A 270 -19.74 -3.20 6.74
N SER A 271 -18.45 -3.36 7.01
CA SER A 271 -17.52 -4.31 6.41
C SER A 271 -17.52 -4.36 4.87
N PRO A 272 -17.50 -3.20 4.15
CA PRO A 272 -17.41 -3.21 2.69
C PRO A 272 -16.04 -3.71 2.20
N LEU A 273 -16.02 -4.39 1.05
CA LEU A 273 -14.81 -4.85 0.38
C LEU A 273 -14.60 -4.08 -0.93
N ILE A 274 -13.50 -3.34 -1.01
CA ILE A 274 -13.12 -2.55 -2.18
C ILE A 274 -11.80 -3.12 -2.69
N GLU A 275 -11.80 -3.83 -3.83
CA GLU A 275 -10.60 -4.56 -4.27
C GLU A 275 -10.33 -4.61 -5.78
N TYR A 276 -9.05 -4.59 -6.16
CA TYR A 276 -8.60 -4.62 -7.56
C TYR A 276 -9.15 -3.48 -8.44
N ASN A 277 -9.58 -2.35 -7.85
CA ASN A 277 -10.04 -1.18 -8.60
C ASN A 277 -8.86 -0.27 -8.95
N THR A 278 -8.94 0.37 -10.12
CA THR A 278 -7.98 1.36 -10.57
C THR A 278 -8.64 2.74 -10.67
N THR A 279 -8.10 3.74 -9.98
CA THR A 279 -8.51 5.14 -10.09
C THR A 279 -7.39 5.99 -10.68
N ASN A 280 -7.71 6.76 -11.72
CA ASN A 280 -6.77 7.60 -12.46
C ASN A 280 -7.33 9.03 -12.59
N ALA A 281 -6.47 10.05 -12.45
CA ALA A 281 -6.82 11.42 -12.81
C ALA A 281 -8.04 11.97 -12.06
N ILE A 282 -8.21 11.57 -10.79
CA ILE A 282 -9.31 11.99 -9.93
C ILE A 282 -9.18 13.47 -9.55
N GLY A 283 -10.31 14.15 -9.42
CA GLY A 283 -10.37 15.58 -9.12
C GLY A 283 -9.95 16.48 -10.27
N LYS A 284 -9.77 15.99 -11.50
CA LYS A 284 -9.41 16.78 -12.69
C LYS A 284 -10.68 17.22 -13.42
N ALA A 285 -10.61 18.37 -14.10
CA ALA A 285 -11.71 18.83 -14.94
C ALA A 285 -12.01 17.81 -16.05
N CYS A 286 -13.30 17.53 -16.26
CA CYS A 286 -13.76 16.70 -17.36
C CYS A 286 -13.46 17.35 -18.73
N ASP A 287 -13.33 16.52 -19.76
CA ASP A 287 -13.25 16.94 -21.16
C ASP A 287 -14.64 17.39 -21.63
N VAL A 288 -14.99 18.65 -21.35
CA VAL A 288 -16.27 19.26 -21.73
C VAL A 288 -16.08 20.55 -22.53
N ASN A 289 -16.99 20.80 -23.47
CA ASN A 289 -17.18 22.13 -24.02
C ASN A 289 -17.89 22.99 -22.96
N THR A 290 -17.15 23.90 -22.31
CA THR A 290 -17.68 24.78 -21.26
C THR A 290 -18.69 25.82 -21.78
N GLY A 291 -18.82 26.00 -23.10
CA GLY A 291 -19.93 26.73 -23.73
C GLY A 291 -21.24 25.93 -23.81
N VAL A 292 -21.20 24.63 -23.48
CA VAL A 292 -22.37 23.76 -23.34
C VAL A 292 -22.54 23.38 -21.85
N VAL A 293 -21.54 22.72 -21.27
CA VAL A 293 -21.56 22.30 -19.86
C VAL A 293 -20.96 23.40 -18.99
N SER A 294 -21.78 24.38 -18.60
CA SER A 294 -21.36 25.58 -17.87
C SER A 294 -21.72 25.59 -16.37
N TYR A 295 -22.21 24.48 -15.83
CA TYR A 295 -22.75 24.33 -14.46
C TYR A 295 -21.91 23.40 -13.56
N LEU A 296 -20.72 22.96 -13.98
CA LEU A 296 -19.86 22.17 -13.10
C LEU A 296 -19.29 23.05 -12.00
N ASP A 297 -19.72 22.81 -10.77
CA ASP A 297 -19.29 23.54 -9.60
C ASP A 297 -17.76 23.51 -9.41
N PRO A 298 -17.13 24.61 -8.95
CA PRO A 298 -15.79 24.59 -8.39
C PRO A 298 -15.71 23.63 -7.20
N ILE A 299 -14.60 22.91 -7.09
CA ILE A 299 -14.38 21.91 -6.04
C ILE A 299 -13.07 22.17 -5.30
N ALA A 300 -13.06 21.91 -4.00
CA ALA A 300 -11.95 22.26 -3.09
C ALA A 300 -11.24 21.06 -2.45
N VAL A 301 -11.89 19.88 -2.42
CA VAL A 301 -11.41 18.65 -1.76
C VAL A 301 -11.87 17.41 -2.53
N VAL A 302 -10.99 16.42 -2.65
CA VAL A 302 -11.17 15.14 -3.36
C VAL A 302 -10.24 14.06 -2.79
N ALA A 303 -10.64 12.80 -2.86
CA ALA A 303 -9.76 11.64 -2.72
C ALA A 303 -10.12 10.53 -3.74
N ALA A 304 -9.15 9.65 -4.03
CA ALA A 304 -9.30 8.67 -5.12
C ALA A 304 -10.19 7.48 -4.74
N GLN A 305 -9.86 6.77 -3.66
CA GLN A 305 -10.64 5.65 -3.14
C GLN A 305 -10.73 5.79 -1.62
N TRP A 306 -11.95 5.97 -1.10
CA TRP A 306 -12.12 6.34 0.30
C TRP A 306 -13.46 5.91 0.91
N ALA A 307 -13.53 6.01 2.24
CA ALA A 307 -14.73 5.73 3.02
C ALA A 307 -15.10 6.90 3.95
N TYR A 308 -16.37 6.99 4.33
CA TYR A 308 -16.92 8.02 5.22
C TYR A 308 -18.02 7.42 6.10
N TYR A 309 -17.97 7.61 7.43
CA TYR A 309 -18.87 6.94 8.39
C TYR A 309 -19.04 5.45 8.08
N THR A 310 -17.98 4.68 8.27
CA THR A 310 -17.90 3.29 7.79
C THR A 310 -17.03 2.46 8.71
N THR A 311 -17.54 1.31 9.15
CA THR A 311 -16.79 0.42 10.06
C THR A 311 -16.36 -0.85 9.35
N GLY A 312 -15.11 -1.28 9.55
CA GLY A 312 -14.61 -2.56 9.04
C GLY A 312 -14.28 -2.62 7.55
N ALA A 313 -14.14 -1.48 6.86
CA ALA A 313 -13.84 -1.46 5.43
C ALA A 313 -12.49 -2.11 5.11
N ILE A 314 -12.43 -2.88 4.03
CA ILE A 314 -11.18 -3.45 3.51
C ILE A 314 -10.97 -2.94 2.09
N PHE A 315 -9.98 -2.06 1.93
CA PHE A 315 -9.46 -1.62 0.65
C PHE A 315 -8.20 -2.43 0.34
N GLN A 316 -8.26 -3.34 -0.64
CA GLN A 316 -7.12 -4.21 -0.96
C GLN A 316 -6.81 -4.41 -2.44
N TYR A 317 -5.51 -4.52 -2.77
CA TYR A 317 -5.03 -4.75 -4.14
C TYR A 317 -5.44 -3.67 -5.17
N ASN A 318 -5.89 -2.50 -4.71
CA ASN A 318 -6.29 -1.39 -5.57
C ASN A 318 -5.07 -0.60 -6.07
N GLU A 319 -5.31 0.20 -7.10
CA GLU A 319 -4.33 1.11 -7.70
C GLU A 319 -4.93 2.52 -7.82
N ALA A 320 -4.19 3.55 -7.41
CA ALA A 320 -4.67 4.93 -7.43
C ALA A 320 -3.57 5.91 -7.83
N PHE A 321 -3.78 6.70 -8.88
CA PHE A 321 -2.75 7.61 -9.39
C PHE A 321 -3.26 8.90 -10.02
N ASP A 322 -2.34 9.86 -10.14
CA ASP A 322 -2.55 11.16 -10.77
C ASP A 322 -3.71 11.99 -10.16
N THR A 323 -4.11 11.71 -8.91
CA THR A 323 -5.14 12.50 -8.20
C THR A 323 -4.67 13.94 -8.03
N ARG A 324 -5.48 14.89 -8.50
CA ARG A 324 -5.16 16.32 -8.43
C ARG A 324 -5.34 16.82 -7.00
N LYS A 325 -4.36 17.60 -6.51
CA LYS A 325 -4.51 18.35 -5.27
C LYS A 325 -5.28 19.64 -5.57
N LEU A 326 -6.32 19.86 -4.79
CA LEU A 326 -7.13 21.07 -4.80
C LEU A 326 -6.71 21.98 -3.62
N GLU A 327 -7.63 22.73 -3.03
CA GLU A 327 -7.34 23.60 -1.90
C GLU A 327 -6.90 22.78 -0.67
N GLY A 328 -7.72 21.82 -0.26
CA GLY A 328 -7.40 20.85 0.78
C GLY A 328 -6.67 19.63 0.20
N ASP A 329 -7.43 18.68 -0.33
CA ASP A 329 -6.99 17.30 -0.53
C ASP A 329 -6.62 16.94 -1.99
N GLY A 330 -6.13 15.72 -2.16
CA GLY A 330 -5.68 15.10 -3.41
C GLY A 330 -4.97 13.76 -3.17
N GLN A 331 -5.38 13.00 -2.15
CA GLN A 331 -4.74 11.75 -1.71
C GLN A 331 -5.38 10.54 -2.42
N PRO A 332 -4.64 9.43 -2.63
CA PRO A 332 -5.20 8.21 -3.19
C PRO A 332 -6.11 7.49 -2.19
N TRP A 333 -5.70 7.48 -0.92
CA TRP A 333 -6.34 6.77 0.18
C TRP A 333 -6.77 7.75 1.26
N ASP A 334 -7.94 7.53 1.84
CA ASP A 334 -8.44 8.32 2.96
C ASP A 334 -9.25 7.46 3.95
N PHE A 335 -8.97 7.66 5.24
CA PHE A 335 -9.84 7.31 6.34
C PHE A 335 -10.55 8.60 6.77
N ASP A 336 -11.68 8.93 6.12
CA ASP A 336 -12.44 10.15 6.43
C ASP A 336 -13.25 9.98 7.75
N VAL A 337 -14.07 10.96 8.12
CA VAL A 337 -14.77 11.09 9.40
C VAL A 337 -15.51 9.81 9.78
N GLU A 338 -15.29 9.37 11.03
CA GLU A 338 -15.88 8.18 11.64
C GLU A 338 -15.71 6.89 10.80
N VAL A 339 -14.59 6.78 10.08
CA VAL A 339 -14.10 5.50 9.58
C VAL A 339 -13.33 4.77 10.68
N ASN A 340 -13.77 3.56 11.03
CA ASN A 340 -13.30 2.81 12.19
C ASN A 340 -12.95 1.35 11.87
N SER A 341 -11.99 0.76 12.57
CA SER A 341 -11.54 -0.64 12.44
C SER A 341 -11.31 -1.09 10.97
N SER A 342 -10.86 -0.17 10.11
CA SER A 342 -10.78 -0.33 8.66
C SER A 342 -9.33 -0.46 8.18
N ILE A 343 -9.13 -1.06 7.00
CA ILE A 343 -7.83 -1.52 6.51
C ILE A 343 -7.58 -1.10 5.06
N TYR A 344 -6.47 -0.41 4.80
CA TYR A 344 -5.82 -0.37 3.49
C TYR A 344 -4.67 -1.38 3.48
N GLN A 345 -4.72 -2.39 2.60
CA GLN A 345 -3.65 -3.38 2.44
C GLN A 345 -3.31 -3.76 0.98
N TYR A 346 -2.03 -3.96 0.68
CA TYR A 346 -1.58 -4.44 -0.65
C TYR A 346 -1.93 -3.49 -1.82
N ASN A 347 -2.22 -2.22 -1.53
CA ASN A 347 -2.55 -1.21 -2.53
C ASN A 347 -1.30 -0.50 -3.05
N TYR A 348 -1.37 -0.01 -4.29
CA TYR A 348 -0.29 0.71 -4.96
C TYR A 348 -0.73 2.11 -5.36
N SER A 349 0.07 3.13 -5.07
CA SER A 349 -0.20 4.51 -5.47
C SER A 349 1.02 5.21 -6.03
N HIS A 350 0.81 6.12 -7.00
CA HIS A 350 1.86 6.96 -7.55
C HIS A 350 1.34 8.32 -8.06
N ASN A 351 2.21 9.32 -8.08
CA ASN A 351 1.96 10.67 -8.62
C ASN A 351 0.75 11.43 -8.02
N ASN A 352 0.12 10.94 -6.95
CA ASN A 352 -1.00 11.64 -6.32
C ASN A 352 -0.47 12.90 -5.64
N GLN A 353 -1.14 14.04 -5.86
CA GLN A 353 -0.55 15.33 -5.54
C GLN A 353 -0.71 15.72 -4.05
N GLY A 354 -1.68 15.13 -3.35
CA GLY A 354 -1.98 15.45 -1.95
C GLY A 354 -1.06 14.75 -0.93
N GLY A 355 -0.55 13.56 -1.25
CA GLY A 355 0.14 12.67 -0.32
C GLY A 355 -0.16 11.20 -0.61
N THR A 356 0.23 10.32 0.31
CA THR A 356 -0.09 8.89 0.30
C THR A 356 -1.42 8.60 1.00
N LEU A 357 -1.67 9.17 2.17
CA LEU A 357 -2.85 8.86 3.00
C LEU A 357 -3.36 10.11 3.72
N LEU A 358 -4.67 10.33 3.65
CA LEU A 358 -5.42 11.23 4.52
C LEU A 358 -6.03 10.43 5.68
N VAL A 359 -6.11 11.07 6.85
CA VAL A 359 -6.89 10.59 8.00
C VAL A 359 -7.57 11.79 8.63
N MET A 360 -8.89 11.73 8.74
CA MET A 360 -9.73 12.83 9.22
C MET A 360 -10.07 12.66 10.70
N ASN A 361 -11.16 13.30 11.15
CA ASN A 361 -11.55 13.36 12.54
C ASN A 361 -12.29 12.08 12.97
N ASP A 362 -12.31 11.80 14.28
CA ASP A 362 -13.17 10.78 14.89
C ASP A 362 -12.99 9.33 14.34
N THR A 363 -11.81 9.04 13.74
CA THR A 363 -11.41 7.71 13.24
C THR A 363 -10.62 6.90 14.27
N ASP A 364 -10.88 5.61 14.50
CA ASP A 364 -10.12 4.76 15.44
C ASP A 364 -9.84 3.35 14.87
N ASP A 365 -8.84 2.67 15.44
CA ASP A 365 -8.46 1.28 15.14
C ASP A 365 -8.13 0.99 13.65
N ASN A 366 -7.71 2.01 12.90
CA ASN A 366 -7.46 1.87 11.46
C ASN A 366 -6.05 1.36 11.15
N ILE A 367 -5.91 0.60 10.05
CA ILE A 367 -4.67 -0.08 9.66
C ILE A 367 -4.28 0.29 8.22
N PHE A 368 -3.06 0.79 8.03
CA PHE A 368 -2.44 0.99 6.72
C PHE A 368 -1.21 0.09 6.63
N ARG A 369 -1.30 -1.05 5.92
CA ARG A 369 -0.25 -2.07 5.92
C ARG A 369 0.12 -2.66 4.57
N TYR A 370 1.37 -3.07 4.38
CA TYR A 370 1.81 -3.73 3.13
C TYR A 370 1.40 -2.95 1.87
N ASN A 371 1.32 -1.62 1.92
CA ASN A 371 1.04 -0.78 0.75
C ASN A 371 2.35 -0.21 0.18
N ILE A 372 2.31 0.20 -1.09
CA ILE A 372 3.44 0.82 -1.78
C ILE A 372 3.01 2.17 -2.34
N SER A 373 3.64 3.23 -1.85
CA SER A 373 3.55 4.58 -2.40
C SER A 373 4.83 4.87 -3.17
N ASN A 374 4.73 5.00 -4.48
CA ASN A 374 5.84 5.22 -5.41
C ASN A 374 5.73 6.60 -6.05
N ASN A 375 6.49 7.56 -5.54
CA ASN A 375 6.46 8.95 -6.02
C ASN A 375 5.06 9.59 -6.01
N ASP A 376 4.23 9.24 -5.02
CA ASP A 376 3.21 10.20 -4.59
C ASP A 376 3.92 11.48 -4.16
N LEU A 377 3.34 12.63 -4.52
CA LEU A 377 3.85 13.92 -4.11
C LEU A 377 3.48 14.17 -2.65
N ASP A 378 3.81 15.35 -2.14
CA ASP A 378 3.70 15.66 -0.72
C ASP A 378 3.00 17.01 -0.49
N GLY A 379 1.99 17.34 -1.29
CA GLY A 379 1.26 18.61 -1.20
C GLY A 379 0.70 18.92 0.19
N ASN A 380 0.37 17.88 0.97
CA ASN A 380 0.03 17.94 2.40
C ASN A 380 0.98 17.13 3.31
N GLY A 381 2.14 16.69 2.80
CA GLY A 381 2.98 15.64 3.40
C GLY A 381 2.69 14.25 2.80
N ALA A 382 3.48 13.23 3.17
CA ALA A 382 3.19 11.85 2.74
C ALA A 382 1.97 11.27 3.50
N PHE A 383 1.95 11.45 4.82
CA PHE A 383 0.77 11.21 5.66
C PHE A 383 0.21 12.56 6.13
N ASN A 384 -1.07 12.81 5.88
CA ASN A 384 -1.80 13.98 6.37
C ASN A 384 -2.82 13.52 7.42
N LEU A 385 -2.54 13.77 8.70
CA LEU A 385 -3.40 13.36 9.82
C LEU A 385 -4.02 14.60 10.43
N ILE A 386 -5.34 14.75 10.30
CA ILE A 386 -6.11 15.87 10.83
C ILE A 386 -6.50 15.61 12.30
N ASN A 387 -6.97 16.65 12.98
CA ASN A 387 -7.26 16.66 14.41
C ASN A 387 -8.60 15.98 14.75
N GLY A 388 -8.58 14.76 15.28
CA GLY A 388 -9.76 14.16 15.91
C GLY A 388 -9.75 12.65 16.10
N GLY A 389 -8.94 11.89 15.35
CA GLY A 389 -8.91 10.43 15.44
C GLY A 389 -8.25 9.85 16.70
N GLY A 390 -8.57 8.59 16.98
CA GLY A 390 -7.89 7.65 17.87
C GLY A 390 -6.65 6.96 17.24
N ASN A 391 -6.57 5.64 17.34
CA ASN A 391 -5.40 4.85 16.96
C ASN A 391 -5.31 4.59 15.46
N LEU A 392 -4.08 4.69 14.93
CA LEU A 392 -3.74 4.39 13.54
C LEU A 392 -2.46 3.55 13.50
N TYR A 393 -2.53 2.38 12.87
CA TYR A 393 -1.42 1.42 12.75
C TYR A 393 -0.86 1.41 11.32
N ILE A 394 0.33 1.98 11.13
CA ILE A 394 1.02 2.08 9.84
C ILE A 394 2.20 1.11 9.87
N TYR A 395 2.11 -0.04 9.19
CA TYR A 395 3.21 -1.02 9.23
C TYR A 395 3.51 -1.79 7.94
N ASN A 396 4.77 -2.17 7.77
CA ASN A 396 5.24 -2.93 6.61
C ASN A 396 4.93 -2.24 5.26
N ASN A 397 4.88 -0.91 5.21
CA ASN A 397 4.69 -0.18 3.94
C ASN A 397 6.02 0.19 3.29
N VAL A 398 6.01 0.46 1.99
CA VAL A 398 7.10 1.14 1.28
C VAL A 398 6.64 2.53 0.87
N ILE A 399 7.25 3.56 1.45
CA ILE A 399 7.06 4.97 1.08
C ILE A 399 8.31 5.40 0.31
N TYR A 400 8.22 5.43 -1.00
CA TYR A 400 9.33 5.67 -1.92
C TYR A 400 9.16 7.00 -2.65
N ARG A 401 10.10 7.92 -2.44
CA ARG A 401 10.12 9.24 -3.08
C ARG A 401 11.51 9.51 -3.68
N THR A 402 11.54 9.95 -4.93
CA THR A 402 12.78 10.31 -5.66
C THR A 402 12.77 11.72 -6.25
N GLY A 403 11.60 12.35 -6.34
CA GLY A 403 11.47 13.74 -6.80
C GLY A 403 11.90 14.75 -5.72
N THR A 404 11.70 16.03 -6.01
CA THR A 404 12.14 17.16 -5.17
C THR A 404 11.25 17.43 -3.95
N GLN A 405 10.41 16.48 -3.55
CA GLN A 405 9.53 16.53 -2.39
C GLN A 405 10.36 16.77 -1.12
N ASN A 406 9.84 17.57 -0.18
CA ASN A 406 10.59 17.95 1.04
C ASN A 406 9.73 18.15 2.31
N ARG A 407 8.42 17.92 2.23
CA ARG A 407 7.51 17.91 3.39
C ARG A 407 7.69 16.63 4.20
N ALA A 408 7.07 16.63 5.38
CA ALA A 408 7.14 15.55 6.34
C ALA A 408 6.73 14.20 5.73
N LEU A 409 7.51 13.16 6.01
CA LEU A 409 7.20 11.78 5.65
C LEU A 409 6.24 11.12 6.63
N THR A 410 6.08 11.67 7.82
CA THR A 410 5.28 11.10 8.90
C THR A 410 4.62 12.23 9.70
N HIS A 411 3.43 11.95 10.22
CA HIS A 411 2.65 12.89 11.03
C HIS A 411 2.06 12.19 12.26
N ALA A 412 1.63 12.97 13.25
CA ALA A 412 0.91 12.48 14.42
C ALA A 412 -0.50 13.09 14.47
N SER A 413 -1.47 12.33 14.99
CA SER A 413 -2.76 12.90 15.41
C SER A 413 -2.58 13.81 16.63
N SER A 414 -3.49 14.75 16.83
CA SER A 414 -3.53 15.61 18.03
C SER A 414 -4.37 15.02 19.18
N THR A 415 -5.06 13.91 18.95
CA THR A 415 -6.00 13.27 19.89
C THR A 415 -5.69 11.79 20.17
N GLY A 416 -5.23 11.05 19.17
CA GLY A 416 -4.93 9.62 19.24
C GLY A 416 -3.46 9.27 18.98
N MET A 417 -3.16 8.00 18.71
CA MET A 417 -1.78 7.49 18.55
C MET A 417 -1.53 6.99 17.13
N ALA A 418 -0.46 7.47 16.50
CA ALA A 418 0.05 6.92 15.24
C ALA A 418 1.24 5.96 15.49
N TYR A 419 1.08 4.68 15.18
CA TYR A 419 2.10 3.65 15.36
C TYR A 419 2.77 3.34 14.02
N TYR A 420 4.06 3.62 13.89
CA TYR A 420 4.84 3.31 12.70
C TYR A 420 5.77 2.12 12.98
N THR A 421 5.57 0.98 12.31
CA THR A 421 6.36 -0.24 12.54
C THR A 421 6.80 -0.92 11.24
N ASN A 422 8.04 -1.42 11.14
CA ASN A 422 8.52 -2.15 9.95
C ASN A 422 8.36 -1.41 8.59
N ASN A 423 8.21 -0.09 8.53
CA ASN A 423 8.06 0.62 7.25
C ASN A 423 9.42 0.93 6.61
N ILE A 424 9.49 1.00 5.28
CA ILE A 424 10.63 1.57 4.56
C ILE A 424 10.28 2.99 4.10
N PHE A 425 11.02 3.97 4.61
CA PHE A 425 11.01 5.35 4.13
C PHE A 425 12.24 5.60 3.25
N TYR A 426 12.07 5.49 1.93
CA TYR A 426 13.08 5.85 0.95
C TYR A 426 12.79 7.28 0.47
N ASN A 427 13.69 8.21 0.77
CA ASN A 427 13.49 9.62 0.49
C ASN A 427 14.72 10.23 -0.21
N GLY A 428 14.74 10.20 -1.54
CA GLY A 428 15.86 10.68 -2.38
C GLY A 428 16.12 12.19 -2.32
N ALA A 429 15.22 12.96 -1.72
CA ALA A 429 15.35 14.41 -1.50
C ALA A 429 15.25 14.76 -0.01
N GLY A 430 15.12 16.04 0.30
CA GLY A 430 14.93 16.53 1.68
C GLY A 430 13.68 15.97 2.35
N GLY A 431 13.58 16.13 3.66
CA GLY A 431 12.40 15.68 4.40
C GLY A 431 12.61 15.73 5.90
N GLN A 432 11.50 15.66 6.63
CA GLN A 432 11.46 15.60 8.09
C GLN A 432 10.56 14.44 8.54
N TYR A 433 10.81 13.95 9.76
CA TYR A 433 9.94 13.03 10.46
C TYR A 433 9.37 13.76 11.67
N THR A 434 8.05 13.67 11.87
CA THR A 434 7.43 14.25 13.06
C THR A 434 7.86 13.43 14.28
N ASN A 435 8.12 14.08 15.41
CA ASN A 435 8.28 13.42 16.71
C ASN A 435 7.25 14.04 17.66
N SER A 436 6.45 13.21 18.31
CA SER A 436 5.32 13.62 19.15
C SER A 436 5.09 12.60 20.27
N PRO A 437 4.60 12.99 21.46
CA PRO A 437 4.09 12.05 22.45
C PRO A 437 2.91 11.20 21.94
N ARG A 438 2.32 11.59 20.80
CA ARG A 438 1.17 10.94 20.14
C ARG A 438 1.56 10.04 18.97
N MET A 439 2.81 9.63 18.90
CA MET A 439 3.27 8.66 17.92
C MET A 439 4.41 7.81 18.46
N THR A 440 4.56 6.61 17.91
CA THR A 440 5.71 5.74 18.20
C THR A 440 6.30 5.22 16.91
N TYR A 441 7.60 4.95 16.95
CA TYR A 441 8.34 4.28 15.89
C TYR A 441 9.07 3.08 16.46
N ASP A 442 8.99 1.95 15.77
CA ASP A 442 9.79 0.77 16.09
C ASP A 442 10.14 -0.02 14.81
N HIS A 443 11.41 -0.40 14.66
CA HIS A 443 11.94 -1.22 13.55
C HIS A 443 11.67 -0.63 12.14
N ASN A 444 11.63 0.70 11.98
CA ASN A 444 11.49 1.31 10.64
C ASN A 444 12.85 1.50 9.95
N SER A 445 12.86 1.47 8.62
CA SER A 445 14.01 1.82 7.79
C SER A 445 13.91 3.24 7.26
N PHE A 446 15.03 3.96 7.27
CA PHE A 446 15.15 5.33 6.77
C PHE A 446 16.35 5.45 5.82
N TYR A 447 16.09 5.93 4.59
CA TYR A 447 17.12 6.10 3.56
C TYR A 447 16.98 7.41 2.78
N GLY A 448 18.11 7.89 2.25
CA GLY A 448 18.21 9.08 1.40
C GLY A 448 18.50 10.37 2.16
N LEU A 449 18.19 11.53 1.56
CA LEU A 449 18.68 12.86 1.97
C LEU A 449 17.85 13.49 3.12
N ASN A 450 17.54 12.68 4.12
CA ASN A 450 16.77 13.09 5.29
C ASN A 450 17.57 14.06 6.17
N ALA A 451 16.97 15.19 6.57
CA ALA A 451 17.62 16.17 7.44
C ALA A 451 17.72 15.67 8.90
N SER A 452 16.81 14.78 9.29
CA SER A 452 16.79 14.03 10.53
C SER A 452 16.11 12.67 10.27
N VAL A 453 16.27 11.70 11.18
CA VAL A 453 15.48 10.45 11.18
C VAL A 453 14.60 10.42 12.42
N ALA A 454 13.51 9.64 12.38
CA ALA A 454 12.58 9.52 13.50
C ALA A 454 13.26 8.99 14.78
N ASN A 455 12.69 9.31 15.95
CA ASN A 455 13.11 8.77 17.24
C ASN A 455 12.62 7.33 17.45
N ASP A 456 13.15 6.44 16.63
CA ASP A 456 12.94 4.99 16.63
C ASP A 456 14.17 4.33 17.29
N PRO A 457 14.03 3.59 18.41
CA PRO A 457 15.14 2.90 19.06
C PRO A 457 15.76 1.79 18.21
N SER A 458 14.96 1.15 17.35
CA SER A 458 15.27 -0.07 16.60
C SER A 458 15.49 0.20 15.11
N LYS A 459 15.61 1.47 14.70
CA LYS A 459 15.75 1.89 13.30
C LYS A 459 16.94 1.31 12.56
N ILE A 460 16.75 1.12 11.26
CA ILE A 460 17.82 0.81 10.32
C ILE A 460 18.01 1.99 9.36
N VAL A 461 19.16 2.66 9.46
CA VAL A 461 19.53 3.78 8.58
C VAL A 461 20.52 3.27 7.54
N GLY A 462 20.13 3.30 6.27
CA GLY A 462 20.93 2.76 5.18
C GLY A 462 20.11 2.39 3.96
N ASP A 463 20.79 2.10 2.84
CA ASP A 463 20.15 1.70 1.58
C ASP A 463 19.36 0.39 1.77
N PRO A 464 18.04 0.35 1.47
CA PRO A 464 17.23 -0.86 1.61
C PRO A 464 17.64 -1.98 0.64
N LYS A 465 18.48 -1.70 -0.37
CA LYS A 465 18.87 -2.66 -1.42
C LYS A 465 17.65 -3.27 -2.12
N PHE A 466 16.76 -2.42 -2.61
CA PHE A 466 15.69 -2.84 -3.51
C PHE A 466 16.24 -3.41 -4.82
N VAL A 467 15.57 -4.39 -5.42
CA VAL A 467 16.01 -5.06 -6.67
C VAL A 467 16.12 -4.09 -7.85
N SER A 468 15.08 -3.28 -8.09
CA SER A 468 15.07 -2.27 -9.16
C SER A 468 14.08 -1.14 -8.82
N PRO A 469 14.36 -0.34 -7.78
CA PRO A 469 13.44 0.70 -7.33
C PRO A 469 13.32 1.79 -8.41
N GLY A 470 12.08 2.15 -8.75
CA GLY A 470 11.77 3.11 -9.82
C GLY A 470 11.39 2.50 -11.18
N THR A 471 11.41 1.17 -11.36
CA THR A 471 10.85 0.51 -12.56
C THR A 471 9.35 0.20 -12.44
N ALA A 472 8.77 0.34 -11.25
CA ALA A 472 7.36 0.12 -11.00
C ALA A 472 6.53 1.24 -11.61
N LEU A 473 5.55 0.88 -12.43
CA LEU A 473 4.57 1.79 -13.04
C LEU A 473 3.13 1.49 -12.56
N SER A 474 2.93 0.35 -11.91
CA SER A 474 1.64 -0.18 -11.46
C SER A 474 1.85 -1.24 -10.37
N ARG A 475 0.77 -1.67 -9.71
CA ARG A 475 0.79 -2.80 -8.77
C ARG A 475 1.41 -4.05 -9.39
N ALA A 476 1.11 -4.31 -10.66
CA ALA A 476 1.62 -5.48 -11.40
C ALA A 476 3.13 -5.44 -11.70
N THR A 477 3.78 -4.29 -11.51
CA THR A 477 5.22 -4.08 -11.75
C THR A 477 6.00 -3.67 -10.49
N ALA A 478 5.37 -3.76 -9.32
CA ALA A 478 5.93 -3.34 -8.03
C ALA A 478 7.09 -4.23 -7.51
N ASP A 479 7.39 -5.34 -8.18
CA ASP A 479 8.49 -6.27 -7.86
C ASP A 479 9.87 -5.61 -7.75
N GLY A 480 10.07 -4.44 -8.36
CA GLY A 480 11.29 -3.64 -8.18
C GLY A 480 11.56 -3.21 -6.73
N PHE A 481 10.54 -3.23 -5.87
CA PHE A 481 10.63 -2.96 -4.43
C PHE A 481 10.86 -4.20 -3.56
N LYS A 482 11.05 -5.39 -4.15
CA LYS A 482 11.56 -6.55 -3.41
C LYS A 482 12.99 -6.30 -2.93
N LEU A 483 13.36 -6.88 -1.80
CA LEU A 483 14.70 -6.76 -1.22
C LEU A 483 15.70 -7.68 -1.94
N GLN A 484 16.92 -7.21 -2.15
CA GLN A 484 18.06 -8.04 -2.56
C GLN A 484 18.59 -8.85 -1.38
N THR A 485 19.27 -9.97 -1.65
CA THR A 485 19.86 -10.85 -0.63
C THR A 485 20.95 -10.23 0.26
N ALA A 486 21.44 -9.03 -0.09
CA ALA A 486 22.36 -8.23 0.72
C ALA A 486 21.68 -7.07 1.46
N SER A 487 20.34 -7.02 1.47
CA SER A 487 19.57 -5.99 2.18
C SER A 487 19.72 -6.13 3.70
N PRO A 488 19.91 -5.02 4.44
CA PRO A 488 19.89 -5.03 5.89
C PRO A 488 18.48 -5.15 6.49
N LEU A 489 17.44 -5.25 5.65
CA LEU A 489 16.03 -5.17 6.05
C LEU A 489 15.29 -6.51 6.09
N MET A 490 15.91 -7.58 5.57
CA MET A 490 15.32 -8.92 5.65
C MET A 490 15.55 -9.53 7.04
N ASN A 491 14.58 -10.28 7.58
CA ASN A 491 14.59 -10.83 8.93
C ASN A 491 14.87 -9.78 10.05
N ALA A 492 14.63 -8.50 9.76
CA ALA A 492 15.05 -7.37 10.61
C ALA A 492 13.88 -6.60 11.26
N GLY A 493 12.64 -6.96 10.95
CA GLY A 493 11.43 -6.38 11.53
C GLY A 493 10.95 -7.09 12.79
N VAL A 494 9.93 -6.52 13.43
CA VAL A 494 9.26 -7.08 14.61
C VAL A 494 7.91 -7.72 14.24
N ALA A 495 7.55 -8.82 14.90
CA ALA A 495 6.32 -9.55 14.60
C ALA A 495 5.08 -8.76 15.03
N VAL A 496 4.31 -8.27 14.05
CA VAL A 496 3.00 -7.64 14.27
C VAL A 496 1.91 -8.72 14.35
N ALA A 497 1.07 -8.65 15.38
CA ALA A 497 -0.08 -9.55 15.54
C ALA A 497 -1.24 -9.16 14.61
N GLY A 498 -2.01 -10.13 14.12
CA GLY A 498 -3.16 -9.85 13.24
C GLY A 498 -2.80 -9.27 11.87
N ASN A 499 -1.55 -9.40 11.43
CA ASN A 499 -0.94 -8.81 10.23
C ASN A 499 -1.58 -9.18 8.86
N GLY A 500 -2.65 -9.99 8.84
CA GLY A 500 -3.30 -10.47 7.61
C GLY A 500 -2.69 -11.73 7.00
N GLY A 501 -1.54 -12.18 7.51
CA GLY A 501 -0.88 -13.42 7.11
C GLY A 501 -0.25 -13.41 5.72
N LYS A 502 -0.26 -12.28 5.00
CA LYS A 502 0.30 -12.15 3.65
C LYS A 502 1.05 -10.84 3.40
N ASP A 503 2.03 -10.88 2.50
CA ASP A 503 2.73 -9.70 1.96
C ASP A 503 2.01 -9.12 0.72
N PHE A 504 2.57 -8.06 0.12
CA PHE A 504 2.05 -7.42 -1.10
C PHE A 504 1.96 -8.37 -2.31
N SER A 505 2.85 -9.36 -2.42
CA SER A 505 2.82 -10.40 -3.46
C SER A 505 1.81 -11.52 -3.17
N GLY A 506 1.20 -11.53 -1.98
CA GLY A 506 0.33 -12.60 -1.51
C GLY A 506 1.07 -13.82 -0.95
N ASN A 507 2.39 -13.71 -0.72
CA ASN A 507 3.20 -14.73 -0.06
C ASN A 507 2.79 -14.86 1.42
N THR A 508 2.97 -16.04 2.01
CA THR A 508 2.67 -16.27 3.44
C THR A 508 3.69 -15.58 4.35
N LEU A 509 3.20 -14.98 5.43
CA LEU A 509 4.00 -14.41 6.52
C LEU A 509 4.11 -15.39 7.71
N TYR A 510 5.24 -15.52 8.41
CA TYR A 510 6.57 -14.96 8.13
C TYR A 510 7.52 -16.07 7.65
N PHE A 511 8.56 -15.72 6.88
CA PHE A 511 9.65 -16.65 6.52
C PHE A 511 10.87 -16.41 7.43
N GLY A 512 10.72 -16.81 8.70
CA GLY A 512 11.70 -16.55 9.75
C GLY A 512 11.23 -15.43 10.67
N ALA A 513 12.09 -14.43 10.90
CA ALA A 513 11.68 -13.13 11.43
C ALA A 513 11.11 -12.26 10.30
N PRO A 514 10.23 -11.30 10.59
CA PRO A 514 9.63 -10.44 9.57
C PRO A 514 10.66 -9.62 8.80
N ASP A 515 10.40 -9.40 7.52
CA ASP A 515 11.08 -8.35 6.76
C ASP A 515 10.50 -6.96 7.11
N ILE A 516 11.32 -5.92 6.95
CA ILE A 516 10.86 -4.52 6.96
C ILE A 516 10.43 -4.17 5.52
N GLY A 517 9.25 -3.58 5.36
CA GLY A 517 8.65 -3.23 4.07
C GLY A 517 7.52 -4.16 3.63
N ALA A 518 7.09 -4.02 2.38
CA ALA A 518 5.85 -4.61 1.86
C ALA A 518 5.98 -6.03 1.29
N PHE A 519 7.18 -6.58 1.22
CA PHE A 519 7.46 -7.93 0.70
C PHE A 519 8.20 -8.75 1.75
N GLU A 520 7.92 -10.05 1.78
CA GLU A 520 8.59 -11.02 2.64
C GLU A 520 9.43 -11.99 1.81
N TYR A 521 10.72 -12.08 2.07
CA TYR A 521 11.67 -12.93 1.35
C TYR A 521 11.42 -14.43 1.58
N GLN A 522 10.93 -15.12 0.56
CA GLN A 522 10.50 -16.53 0.63
C GLN A 522 11.64 -17.56 0.48
N SER A 523 12.81 -17.34 1.09
CA SER A 523 13.94 -18.26 1.00
C SER A 523 14.89 -18.15 2.18
N ALA A 524 15.65 -19.22 2.45
CA ALA A 524 16.63 -19.20 3.52
C ALA A 524 17.69 -18.13 3.27
N ILE A 525 17.82 -17.17 4.19
CA ILE A 525 18.94 -16.22 4.18
C ILE A 525 20.18 -16.96 4.64
N PRO A 526 21.27 -16.99 3.83
CA PRO A 526 22.55 -17.48 4.28
C PRO A 526 23.00 -16.65 5.50
N GLN A 527 23.13 -17.30 6.65
CA GLN A 527 23.64 -16.63 7.85
C GLN A 527 25.11 -16.27 7.63
N PRO A 528 25.57 -15.06 8.01
CA PRO A 528 26.97 -14.67 7.84
C PRO A 528 27.91 -15.64 8.53
N VAL A 529 28.74 -16.33 7.76
CA VAL A 529 29.67 -17.34 8.26
C VAL A 529 30.91 -16.64 8.77
N THR A 530 31.34 -16.92 10.01
CA THR A 530 32.64 -16.47 10.48
C THR A 530 33.72 -17.29 9.76
N ILE A 531 34.44 -16.63 8.85
CA ILE A 531 35.45 -17.24 7.97
C ILE A 531 36.88 -17.04 8.48
N PHE A 532 37.06 -16.16 9.48
CA PHE A 532 38.28 -16.00 10.27
C PHE A 532 37.95 -15.27 11.57
N ALA A 533 38.60 -15.64 12.67
CA ALA A 533 38.59 -14.90 13.92
C ALA A 533 39.92 -15.12 14.64
N ASP A 534 40.40 -14.09 15.35
CA ASP A 534 41.60 -14.14 16.18
C ASP A 534 41.45 -13.15 17.34
N ASP A 535 41.43 -13.67 18.57
CA ASP A 535 41.42 -12.93 19.83
C ASP A 535 42.80 -12.94 20.52
N PHE A 536 43.81 -13.58 19.92
CA PHE A 536 45.18 -13.74 20.43
C PHE A 536 45.30 -14.41 21.81
N GLU A 537 44.22 -14.94 22.39
CA GLU A 537 44.19 -15.56 23.72
C GLU A 537 44.82 -16.97 23.76
N ASP A 538 45.07 -17.57 22.59
CA ASP A 538 45.92 -18.76 22.43
C ASP A 538 47.43 -18.48 22.60
N ASN A 539 47.78 -17.20 22.79
CA ASN A 539 49.15 -16.68 22.86
C ASN A 539 49.97 -16.94 21.57
N SER A 540 49.29 -16.95 20.43
CA SER A 540 49.86 -17.00 19.09
C SER A 540 49.50 -15.77 18.25
N PHE A 541 50.26 -15.55 17.18
CA PHE A 541 49.82 -14.78 16.01
C PHE A 541 50.32 -15.47 14.72
N SER A 542 50.50 -16.80 14.76
CA SER A 542 51.05 -17.61 13.66
C SER A 542 50.28 -17.51 12.35
N ASP A 543 49.01 -17.17 12.44
CA ASP A 543 48.08 -17.05 11.31
C ASP A 543 48.28 -15.73 10.54
N TRP A 544 49.08 -14.81 11.11
CA TRP A 544 49.46 -13.54 10.54
C TRP A 544 50.85 -13.59 9.92
N THR A 545 50.94 -13.19 8.66
CA THR A 545 52.22 -12.86 8.03
C THR A 545 52.53 -11.38 8.25
N VAL A 546 53.77 -11.06 8.62
CA VAL A 546 54.20 -9.67 8.86
C VAL A 546 55.13 -9.15 7.76
N SER A 547 55.02 -7.86 7.46
CA SER A 547 55.90 -7.14 6.53
C SER A 547 56.26 -5.78 7.14
N GLY A 548 57.51 -5.64 7.57
CA GLY A 548 57.98 -4.49 8.34
C GLY A 548 57.43 -4.45 9.76
N GLY A 549 57.99 -3.55 10.57
CA GLY A 549 57.68 -3.44 12.01
C GLY A 549 58.39 -4.47 12.88
N THR A 550 58.09 -4.42 14.18
CA THR A 550 58.55 -5.39 15.19
C THR A 550 57.33 -5.83 15.98
N TRP A 551 56.74 -6.95 15.58
CA TRP A 551 55.44 -7.44 16.07
C TRP A 551 55.58 -8.38 17.27
N SER A 552 54.64 -8.29 18.20
CA SER A 552 54.57 -9.11 19.41
C SER A 552 53.15 -9.11 19.99
N LEU A 553 52.81 -10.12 20.79
CA LEU A 553 51.65 -10.04 21.68
C LEU A 553 51.99 -9.21 22.94
N ALA A 554 51.03 -8.45 23.44
CA ALA A 554 51.14 -7.72 24.70
C ALA A 554 49.79 -7.61 25.41
N ALA A 555 49.82 -7.67 26.75
CA ALA A 555 48.60 -7.60 27.56
C ALA A 555 48.03 -6.16 27.71
N ASP A 556 46.70 -6.06 27.65
CA ASP A 556 45.89 -4.85 27.89
C ASP A 556 44.52 -5.18 28.54
N GLY A 557 44.53 -6.14 29.46
CA GLY A 557 43.34 -6.85 29.94
C GLY A 557 43.27 -8.23 29.28
N SER A 558 43.17 -8.25 27.95
CA SER A 558 43.37 -9.38 27.03
C SER A 558 44.80 -9.39 26.45
N LEU A 559 45.19 -10.48 25.78
CA LEU A 559 46.31 -10.49 24.84
C LEU A 559 45.94 -9.72 23.58
N THR A 560 46.89 -8.92 23.07
CA THR A 560 46.64 -8.04 21.91
C THR A 560 47.84 -8.07 20.98
N LEU A 561 47.61 -8.05 19.67
CA LEU A 561 48.68 -7.90 18.70
C LEU A 561 49.13 -6.42 18.66
N THR A 562 50.44 -6.20 18.72
CA THR A 562 51.05 -4.86 18.70
C THR A 562 52.35 -4.87 17.90
N GLN A 563 52.83 -3.69 17.52
CA GLN A 563 54.15 -3.53 16.94
C GLN A 563 54.86 -2.29 17.53
N SER A 564 56.19 -2.34 17.63
CA SER A 564 56.99 -1.35 18.37
C SER A 564 57.94 -0.47 17.52
N ALA A 565 58.05 -0.69 16.21
CA ALA A 565 58.97 0.08 15.36
C ALA A 565 58.41 1.47 14.99
N THR A 566 59.18 2.53 15.22
CA THR A 566 58.71 3.93 15.12
C THR A 566 59.04 4.63 13.80
N SER A 567 59.73 3.98 12.86
CA SER A 567 60.27 4.61 11.64
C SER A 567 59.94 3.88 10.33
N VAL A 568 59.00 2.93 10.34
CA VAL A 568 58.66 2.09 9.18
C VAL A 568 57.15 1.96 8.97
N GLU A 569 56.76 1.57 7.74
CA GLU A 569 55.47 0.93 7.48
C GLU A 569 55.52 -0.49 8.08
N ALA A 570 54.56 -0.81 8.94
CA ALA A 570 54.40 -2.12 9.55
C ALA A 570 53.03 -2.69 9.16
N LEU A 571 53.04 -3.88 8.57
CA LEU A 571 51.86 -4.60 8.13
C LEU A 571 51.82 -5.98 8.79
N ALA A 572 50.65 -6.39 9.26
CA ALA A 572 50.32 -7.77 9.58
C ALA A 572 49.09 -8.17 8.76
N TYR A 573 49.07 -9.33 8.12
CA TYR A 573 47.95 -9.76 7.28
C TYR A 573 47.69 -11.27 7.38
N ALA A 574 46.40 -11.64 7.36
CA ALA A 574 45.91 -13.00 7.62
C ALA A 574 44.71 -13.35 6.71
N GLY A 575 44.31 -14.62 6.73
CA GLY A 575 43.17 -15.10 5.93
C GLY A 575 43.49 -15.36 4.45
N ASN A 576 42.43 -15.43 3.63
CA ASN A 576 42.51 -15.94 2.25
C ASN A 576 42.57 -14.82 1.19
N ALA A 577 43.43 -14.98 0.19
CA ALA A 577 43.55 -14.05 -0.93
C ALA A 577 42.36 -14.11 -1.92
N SER A 578 41.55 -15.17 -1.88
CA SER A 578 40.36 -15.30 -2.74
C SER A 578 39.11 -14.55 -2.23
N TRP A 579 39.15 -13.99 -1.03
CA TRP A 579 37.98 -13.32 -0.45
C TRP A 579 37.64 -12.03 -1.20
N THR A 580 36.42 -11.99 -1.75
CA THR A 580 35.87 -10.86 -2.51
C THR A 580 35.01 -9.95 -1.63
N ASN A 581 33.93 -10.50 -1.07
CA ASN A 581 32.98 -9.76 -0.24
C ASN A 581 33.04 -10.29 1.20
N TYR A 582 33.18 -9.39 2.17
CA TYR A 582 33.21 -9.71 3.60
C TYR A 582 33.10 -8.45 4.46
N THR A 583 32.79 -8.65 5.74
CA THR A 583 32.97 -7.64 6.80
C THR A 583 34.15 -8.04 7.67
N CYS A 584 35.09 -7.12 7.89
CA CYS A 584 36.16 -7.25 8.89
C CYS A 584 35.91 -6.28 10.04
N SER A 585 36.02 -6.74 11.27
CA SER A 585 35.97 -5.91 12.50
C SER A 585 37.12 -6.25 13.44
N ALA A 586 37.54 -5.29 14.25
CA ALA A 586 38.45 -5.50 15.38
C ALA A 586 38.29 -4.37 16.41
N ARG A 587 38.71 -4.61 17.66
CA ARG A 587 39.00 -3.54 18.61
C ARG A 587 40.37 -2.94 18.29
N LEU A 588 40.49 -1.61 18.26
CA LEU A 588 41.73 -0.87 18.00
C LEU A 588 41.98 0.16 19.12
N LYS A 589 43.22 0.26 19.60
CA LYS A 589 43.67 1.25 20.58
C LYS A 589 44.99 1.87 20.16
N LEU A 590 44.97 3.15 19.83
CA LEU A 590 46.19 3.93 19.55
C LEU A 590 46.90 4.23 20.88
N LEU A 591 48.21 3.96 20.99
CA LEU A 591 48.92 4.17 22.27
C LEU A 591 49.53 5.57 22.39
N ASN A 592 49.77 6.23 21.26
CA ASN A 592 50.46 7.51 21.17
C ASN A 592 49.51 8.60 20.67
N ALA A 593 49.61 9.79 21.25
CA ALA A 593 48.95 10.99 20.71
C ALA A 593 49.45 11.28 19.28
N SER A 594 48.55 11.77 18.42
CA SER A 594 48.74 11.90 16.97
C SER A 594 49.07 10.58 16.23
N GLY A 595 48.80 9.43 16.86
CA GLY A 595 48.94 8.11 16.24
C GLY A 595 47.90 7.83 15.15
N ASN A 596 48.16 6.83 14.30
CA ASN A 596 47.21 6.37 13.28
C ASN A 596 47.41 4.88 12.91
N ALA A 597 46.34 4.09 12.99
CA ALA A 597 46.36 2.67 12.66
C ALA A 597 45.00 2.23 12.13
N GLY A 598 44.95 1.16 11.35
CA GLY A 598 43.72 0.75 10.68
C GLY A 598 43.70 -0.66 10.14
N LEU A 599 42.49 -1.12 9.85
CA LEU A 599 42.21 -2.37 9.16
C LEU A 599 42.61 -2.25 7.69
N ILE A 600 43.22 -3.30 7.16
CA ILE A 600 43.49 -3.49 5.74
C ILE A 600 42.41 -4.43 5.18
N LEU A 601 41.86 -4.07 4.03
CA LEU A 601 40.87 -4.86 3.28
C LEU A 601 41.40 -5.13 1.87
N ARG A 602 41.07 -6.30 1.33
CA ARG A 602 41.53 -6.82 0.04
C ARG A 602 43.04 -6.60 -0.15
N TYR A 603 43.81 -7.03 0.83
CA TYR A 603 45.27 -7.10 0.71
C TYR A 603 45.64 -8.14 -0.36
N ALA A 604 46.03 -7.65 -1.53
CA ALA A 604 46.59 -8.46 -2.60
C ALA A 604 48.12 -8.58 -2.42
N ASP A 605 48.78 -7.45 -2.17
CA ASP A 605 50.21 -7.34 -1.90
C ASP A 605 50.56 -6.01 -1.20
N ASN A 606 51.82 -5.80 -0.83
CA ASN A 606 52.32 -4.58 -0.16
C ASN A 606 52.05 -3.26 -0.90
N ASN A 607 51.74 -3.31 -2.20
CA ASN A 607 51.49 -2.17 -3.08
C ASN A 607 50.00 -1.98 -3.41
N ASN A 608 49.13 -2.95 -3.11
CA ASN A 608 47.74 -3.01 -3.54
C ASN A 608 46.82 -3.50 -2.40
N TYR A 609 46.14 -2.56 -1.72
CA TYR A 609 45.15 -2.83 -0.66
C TYR A 609 44.29 -1.61 -0.35
N TYR A 610 43.18 -1.78 0.37
CA TYR A 610 42.47 -0.67 1.05
C TYR A 610 42.85 -0.60 2.52
N MET A 611 42.81 0.58 3.13
CA MET A 611 42.98 0.77 4.57
C MET A 611 41.90 1.67 5.13
N PHE A 612 41.15 1.21 6.14
CA PHE A 612 40.27 2.03 6.96
C PHE A 612 40.91 2.25 8.34
N ARG A 613 41.30 3.49 8.64
CA ARG A 613 42.09 3.84 9.83
C ARG A 613 41.45 4.90 10.72
N LEU A 614 41.83 4.90 11.99
CA LEU A 614 41.69 6.03 12.89
C LEU A 614 42.95 6.90 12.85
N ASN A 615 42.79 8.21 13.00
CA ASN A 615 43.86 9.21 13.00
C ASN A 615 43.62 10.24 14.12
N ASP A 616 44.36 10.10 15.21
CA ASP A 616 44.29 10.92 16.44
C ASP A 616 44.74 12.37 16.21
N ALA A 617 45.57 12.62 15.20
CA ALA A 617 46.13 13.95 14.95
C ALA A 617 45.08 14.99 14.49
N ASN A 618 43.91 14.55 13.99
CA ASN A 618 42.89 15.42 13.39
C ASN A 618 41.44 14.96 13.67
N ASP A 619 41.22 14.04 14.62
CA ASP A 619 39.90 13.42 14.89
C ASP A 619 39.24 12.85 13.62
N LYS A 620 39.91 11.92 12.93
CA LYS A 620 39.42 11.34 11.67
C LYS A 620 39.33 9.82 11.65
N ALA A 621 38.26 9.34 11.04
CA ALA A 621 38.21 8.05 10.37
C ALA A 621 38.50 8.27 8.88
N GLU A 622 39.43 7.50 8.32
CA GLU A 622 39.97 7.73 6.98
C GLU A 622 40.05 6.43 6.18
N LEU A 623 39.55 6.45 4.95
CA LEU A 623 39.64 5.35 3.99
C LEU A 623 40.66 5.70 2.90
N TYR A 624 41.63 4.80 2.71
CA TYR A 624 42.68 4.88 1.69
C TYR A 624 42.60 3.71 0.71
N LYS A 625 43.03 3.95 -0.52
CA LYS A 625 43.42 2.92 -1.50
C LYS A 625 44.93 3.01 -1.73
N LYS A 626 45.67 1.93 -1.49
CA LYS A 626 47.02 1.73 -2.02
C LYS A 626 46.91 1.05 -3.38
N SER A 627 47.52 1.63 -4.40
CA SER A 627 47.53 1.10 -5.76
C SER A 627 48.89 1.37 -6.38
N ALA A 628 49.55 0.34 -6.91
CA ALA A 628 50.92 0.42 -7.43
C ALA A 628 51.91 1.11 -6.45
N GLY A 629 51.73 0.90 -5.14
CA GLY A 629 52.58 1.44 -4.08
C GLY A 629 52.14 2.81 -3.53
N THR A 630 51.33 3.57 -4.28
CA THR A 630 50.86 4.89 -3.88
C THR A 630 49.61 4.79 -3.00
N LEU A 631 49.68 5.30 -1.77
CA LEU A 631 48.58 5.30 -0.79
C LEU A 631 47.79 6.62 -0.88
N THR A 632 46.57 6.55 -1.43
CA THR A 632 45.71 7.72 -1.72
C THR A 632 44.51 7.76 -0.77
N LEU A 633 44.25 8.91 -0.13
CA LEU A 633 43.04 9.13 0.66
C LEU A 633 41.84 9.23 -0.29
N VAL A 634 40.82 8.40 -0.09
CA VAL A 634 39.61 8.35 -0.95
C VAL A 634 38.33 8.79 -0.24
N SER A 635 38.29 8.73 1.09
CA SER A 635 37.17 9.26 1.89
C SER A 635 37.59 9.52 3.34
N SER A 636 36.98 10.49 4.03
CA SER A 636 37.23 10.76 5.44
C SER A 636 36.03 11.41 6.15
N ALA A 637 35.93 11.19 7.46
CA ALA A 637 34.86 11.70 8.32
C ALA A 637 35.43 12.08 9.68
N SER A 638 34.81 13.06 10.34
CA SER A 638 35.16 13.43 11.71
C SER A 638 34.62 12.40 12.71
N VAL A 639 35.47 11.93 13.62
CA VAL A 639 35.09 11.14 14.80
C VAL A 639 36.12 11.40 15.89
N ALA A 640 35.68 11.52 17.14
CA ALA A 640 36.61 11.67 18.26
C ALA A 640 37.53 10.45 18.35
N VAL A 641 38.83 10.67 18.25
CA VAL A 641 39.86 9.65 18.43
C VAL A 641 40.71 10.06 19.62
N THR A 642 40.77 9.19 20.62
CA THR A 642 41.51 9.46 21.86
C THR A 642 42.55 8.38 22.09
N ALA A 643 43.83 8.76 22.10
CA ALA A 643 44.92 7.88 22.50
C ALA A 643 44.63 7.19 23.86
N ASN A 644 45.00 5.92 23.94
CA ASN A 644 44.77 4.99 25.05
C ASN A 644 43.30 4.63 25.34
N GLN A 645 42.37 4.91 24.42
CA GLN A 645 41.02 4.34 24.42
C GLN A 645 40.86 3.24 23.38
N TRP A 646 40.02 2.24 23.69
CA TRP A 646 39.58 1.24 22.73
C TRP A 646 38.42 1.78 21.88
N ALA A 647 38.46 1.50 20.58
CA ALA A 647 37.34 1.70 19.67
C ALA A 647 37.10 0.41 18.86
N GLU A 648 35.84 0.03 18.67
CA GLU A 648 35.48 -0.97 17.66
C GLU A 648 35.61 -0.32 16.28
N VAL A 649 36.43 -0.91 15.40
CA VAL A 649 36.60 -0.48 14.02
C VAL A 649 36.08 -1.61 13.13
N LYS A 650 35.14 -1.28 12.24
CA LYS A 650 34.50 -2.24 11.33
C LYS A 650 34.50 -1.68 9.92
N ALA A 651 34.81 -2.53 8.94
CA ALA A 651 34.64 -2.17 7.54
C ALA A 651 34.15 -3.36 6.71
N ALA A 652 33.22 -3.09 5.79
CA ALA A 652 32.67 -4.09 4.89
C ALA A 652 33.04 -3.77 3.44
N VAL A 653 33.44 -4.79 2.70
CA VAL A 653 33.71 -4.76 1.25
C VAL A 653 32.66 -5.58 0.54
N SER A 654 31.94 -4.96 -0.41
CA SER A 654 30.95 -5.64 -1.26
C SER A 654 30.98 -5.07 -2.67
N GLY A 655 31.33 -5.89 -3.67
CA GLY A 655 31.54 -5.44 -5.04
C GLY A 655 32.68 -4.43 -5.13
N GLY A 656 32.42 -3.21 -5.60
CA GLY A 656 33.36 -2.08 -5.53
C GLY A 656 33.20 -1.20 -4.28
N THR A 657 32.21 -1.43 -3.44
CA THR A 657 31.82 -0.54 -2.35
C THR A 657 32.44 -0.95 -1.03
N ILE A 658 32.93 0.05 -0.30
CA ILE A 658 33.50 -0.08 1.04
C ILE A 658 32.69 0.82 1.99
N THR A 659 32.19 0.25 3.10
CA THR A 659 31.67 1.02 4.23
C THR A 659 32.61 0.92 5.43
N GLY A 660 32.69 1.99 6.22
CA GLY A 660 33.51 2.08 7.42
C GLY A 660 32.72 2.62 8.60
N SER A 661 32.79 1.91 9.73
CA SER A 661 32.08 2.20 10.97
C SER A 661 33.01 2.21 12.17
N VAL A 662 32.71 3.04 13.16
CA VAL A 662 33.43 3.13 14.44
C VAL A 662 32.41 3.10 15.57
N ASN A 663 32.60 2.22 16.57
CA ASN A 663 31.69 2.02 17.70
C ASN A 663 30.21 1.90 17.26
N GLY A 664 29.95 1.03 16.27
CA GLY A 664 28.64 0.81 15.66
C GLY A 664 28.15 1.88 14.66
N ALA A 665 28.63 3.12 14.73
CA ALA A 665 28.19 4.19 13.83
C ALA A 665 28.89 4.10 12.45
N GLN A 666 28.13 4.02 11.35
CA GLN A 666 28.69 4.12 9.99
C GLN A 666 29.10 5.57 9.71
N LEU A 667 30.37 5.77 9.38
CA LEU A 667 30.96 7.08 9.11
C LEU A 667 31.25 7.31 7.63
N LEU A 668 31.60 6.24 6.90
CA LEU A 668 32.04 6.31 5.50
C LEU A 668 31.29 5.30 4.63
N GLN A 669 31.01 5.71 3.39
CA GLN A 669 30.75 4.82 2.26
C GLN A 669 31.47 5.37 1.04
N TRP A 670 32.17 4.51 0.30
CA TRP A 670 32.86 4.87 -0.94
C TRP A 670 32.85 3.70 -1.93
N THR A 671 32.69 3.99 -3.22
CA THR A 671 32.70 2.98 -4.28
C THR A 671 33.89 3.22 -5.19
N ASP A 672 34.73 2.20 -5.33
CA ASP A 672 35.90 2.23 -6.20
C ASP A 672 35.49 2.08 -7.67
N PRO A 673 35.83 3.02 -8.58
CA PRO A 673 35.59 2.86 -10.01
C PRO A 673 36.48 1.78 -10.66
N ALA A 674 37.55 1.35 -9.99
CA ALA A 674 38.44 0.27 -10.45
C ALA A 674 38.85 -0.63 -9.27
N PRO A 675 37.95 -1.51 -8.76
CA PRO A 675 38.17 -2.24 -7.53
C PRO A 675 39.36 -3.20 -7.56
N ILE A 676 40.07 -3.32 -6.43
CA ILE A 676 40.90 -4.49 -6.13
C ILE A 676 39.92 -5.66 -5.98
N ALA A 677 40.06 -6.72 -6.79
CA ALA A 677 39.01 -7.73 -6.94
C ALA A 677 38.79 -8.60 -5.69
N ALA A 678 39.89 -9.04 -5.06
CA ALA A 678 39.90 -9.91 -3.89
C ALA A 678 41.16 -9.65 -3.05
N GLY A 679 41.16 -10.12 -1.80
CA GLY A 679 42.39 -10.17 -1.01
C GLY A 679 42.16 -10.38 0.49
N LYS A 680 43.26 -10.64 1.18
CA LYS A 680 43.35 -10.90 2.62
C LYS A 680 42.87 -9.72 3.47
N ILE A 681 42.65 -9.97 4.75
CA ILE A 681 42.56 -8.90 5.76
C ILE A 681 43.95 -8.57 6.31
N GLY A 682 44.08 -7.43 6.96
CA GLY A 682 45.30 -7.07 7.65
C GLY A 682 45.15 -5.85 8.54
N ILE A 683 46.28 -5.37 9.03
CA ILE A 683 46.41 -4.26 9.95
C ILE A 683 47.63 -3.45 9.54
N ARG A 684 47.49 -2.12 9.45
CA ARG A 684 48.59 -1.20 9.15
C ARG A 684 48.86 -0.28 10.32
N MET A 685 50.13 -0.15 10.66
CA MET A 685 50.67 0.92 11.51
C MET A 685 51.81 1.60 10.75
N HIS A 686 51.97 2.91 10.88
CA HIS A 686 53.09 3.62 10.26
C HIS A 686 53.64 4.67 11.22
N SER A 687 54.87 4.47 11.68
CA SER A 687 55.52 5.34 12.69
C SER A 687 54.68 5.54 13.95
N THR A 688 53.87 4.55 14.33
CA THR A 688 53.03 4.56 15.53
C THR A 688 53.01 3.19 16.18
N THR A 689 52.64 3.16 17.45
CA THR A 689 52.31 1.95 18.21
C THR A 689 50.81 1.95 18.52
N ALA A 690 50.16 0.81 18.26
CA ALA A 690 48.75 0.58 18.53
C ALA A 690 48.54 -0.89 18.92
N ARG A 691 47.42 -1.19 19.57
CA ARG A 691 46.99 -2.53 19.92
C ARG A 691 45.72 -2.88 19.18
N ILE A 692 45.61 -4.15 18.79
CA ILE A 692 44.45 -4.71 18.10
C ILE A 692 44.08 -6.06 18.70
N ASP A 693 42.78 -6.34 18.69
CA ASP A 693 42.15 -7.43 19.43
C ASP A 693 40.77 -7.74 18.82
N ASP A 694 40.17 -8.90 19.13
CA ASP A 694 38.90 -9.41 18.57
C ASP A 694 38.79 -9.26 17.04
N VAL A 695 39.81 -9.65 16.28
CA VAL A 695 39.74 -9.60 14.82
C VAL A 695 38.71 -10.63 14.36
N LYS A 696 37.71 -10.22 13.58
CA LYS A 696 36.67 -11.10 13.06
C LYS A 696 36.31 -10.77 11.62
N VAL A 697 36.19 -11.82 10.80
CA VAL A 697 35.76 -11.72 9.40
C VAL A 697 34.52 -12.59 9.18
N VAL A 698 33.46 -11.99 8.62
CA VAL A 698 32.22 -12.68 8.24
C VAL A 698 31.89 -12.49 6.75
N GLN A 699 31.32 -13.51 6.13
CA GLN A 699 30.88 -13.55 4.73
C GLN A 699 29.44 -14.03 4.60
#